data_AF-A0A8P0S971-F1
#
_entry.id   AF-A0A8P0S971-F1
#
_cell.length_a   1.000
_cell.length_b   1.000
_cell.length_c   1.000
_cell.angle_alpha   90.00
_cell.angle_beta   90.00
_cell.angle_gamma   90.00
#
_symmetry.space_group_name_H-M   'P 1'
#
loop_
_entity.id
_entity.type
_entity.pdbx_description
1 polymer ?
#
loop_
_entity_poly.entity_id
_entity_poly.type
_entity_poly.pdbx_seq_one_letter_code
_entity_poly.pdbx_strand_id
1 'polypeptide(L)'
;MSDREEEFGAQNAVTASEENDDAFETINVPISSEELPESGQAEGSESEVTPSSEGHTTHVKEENDQSFLNEEPEDEEQFMEEVLFPKRVSYSRRNSVKHKFTKHDNAVQSAKQFSHAGSLAFLDKIKAIKESLKASMKDPLATVKVVLFPMGQEIIMPFKIDTIVKYLKDHFSYQLLIPSDTLQIRYAGRILKNNETLLQYGVKPQDIVQVEIFSTDPDLFPIKRIHGLTDASQIITVKVQTGIAQYQEVPVEIIKSDFHKPFLGGFRHKITGIEYHNAGTQTVPKKIPEKDNVFCRDTQTVFLRKKLQQTTNTTSTQMTKIGVYVSNMTDKLVTPGKYFSAAEYHAQRLQAVIVLQTYYRQWHAKVVVKDLKRQKMLRLKWEAEEELRKIREKEEWIKLDYYRRHNPQTKEDFEVLYNALELWRQEEFARINQSFTGAERKAALCELLEKETQIIASIGRHRYIANMANREALIQTFLDKCSAPKVWRTFSGKIIEMDTQFTIRARELQNIYKCIMLKNISQDERLDVLLTLKHTVKEHECKLTQEILELIDREVDLMMRGVKHHNLEGLRKRIATLFFHYIKTPLFNPEVARHLKVPQDPLMFSKKVDFCRSCRLYLPRTEFAASAGPGPPPHGRPCRRCSALGQEAWQRQSFLKLKCLLQRLHSAEAHYEDDPKIAFLMQLQDIQYLVENIWASQSVLSAGNDLNDLVLVRWDRSLEWSPWNCILLTKDEGVAHLKLTSIEEGYEPLFIHKIKHKHILAKNYFSHIPVLASFILDDGEIDEIRKKYHSETTPKMIVAQRPSP
;
A
#
# COMPACT_ATOMS: atom_id res chain seq x y z
N MET A 1 -53.40 46.80 26.08
CA MET A 1 -53.66 45.60 26.89
C MET A 1 -52.41 44.70 26.80
N SER A 2 -51.22 45.10 27.26
CA SER A 2 -50.86 45.96 28.42
C SER A 2 -51.32 45.32 29.74
N ASP A 3 -50.48 45.13 30.77
CA ASP A 3 -49.13 45.67 31.04
C ASP A 3 -48.14 44.53 31.45
N ARG A 4 -46.79 44.62 31.37
CA ARG A 4 -45.81 45.58 31.95
C ARG A 4 -45.77 45.48 33.50
N GLU A 5 -44.62 45.54 34.19
CA GLU A 5 -43.30 46.11 33.87
C GLU A 5 -42.09 45.22 34.27
N GLU A 6 -40.90 45.58 33.77
CA GLU A 6 -39.58 45.14 34.26
C GLU A 6 -39.03 46.18 35.26
N GLU A 7 -38.03 45.84 36.08
CA GLU A 7 -37.07 46.85 36.54
C GLU A 7 -35.63 46.31 36.59
N PHE A 8 -34.66 47.22 36.43
CA PHE A 8 -33.26 46.93 36.06
C PHE A 8 -32.27 47.43 37.12
N GLY A 9 -31.11 46.76 37.25
CA GLY A 9 -29.98 47.28 38.04
C GLY A 9 -29.03 46.19 38.57
N ALA A 10 -27.73 46.10 38.29
CA ALA A 10 -26.80 46.52 37.23
C ALA A 10 -25.42 46.85 37.85
N GLN A 11 -24.35 46.35 37.24
CA GLN A 11 -22.94 46.81 37.33
C GLN A 11 -22.06 46.50 38.57
N ASN A 12 -21.24 45.45 38.40
CA ASN A 12 -19.76 45.50 38.29
C ASN A 12 -18.83 45.88 39.48
N ALA A 13 -17.84 44.98 39.69
CA ALA A 13 -16.39 45.24 39.91
C ALA A 13 -15.91 45.74 41.31
N VAL A 14 -14.69 45.45 41.81
CA VAL A 14 -13.55 44.57 41.42
C VAL A 14 -12.56 44.43 42.63
N THR A 15 -11.57 43.52 42.56
CA THR A 15 -10.36 43.39 43.45
C THR A 15 -10.55 43.00 44.94
N ALA A 16 -9.59 42.35 45.64
CA ALA A 16 -8.44 41.51 45.23
C ALA A 16 -7.79 40.79 46.45
N SER A 17 -7.16 39.64 46.20
CA SER A 17 -6.05 39.00 46.93
C SER A 17 -5.55 37.83 46.04
N GLU A 18 -4.28 37.46 45.86
CA GLU A 18 -3.16 37.24 46.82
C GLU A 18 -3.46 36.05 47.76
N GLU A 19 -2.63 35.00 47.88
CA GLU A 19 -1.29 34.73 47.31
C GLU A 19 -1.08 33.23 46.98
N ASN A 20 0.15 32.80 46.65
CA ASN A 20 0.47 31.43 46.18
C ASN A 20 0.57 30.38 47.30
N ASP A 21 0.45 29.10 46.94
CA ASP A 21 1.36 28.05 47.46
C ASP A 21 1.43 26.83 46.51
N ASP A 22 2.52 26.06 46.58
CA ASP A 22 2.86 24.97 45.63
C ASP A 22 2.24 23.59 45.97
N ALA A 23 1.76 22.86 44.94
CA ALA A 23 1.73 21.38 44.95
C ALA A 23 1.58 20.76 43.54
N PHE A 24 2.37 19.73 43.23
CA PHE A 24 2.14 18.82 42.09
C PHE A 24 1.32 17.61 42.55
N GLU A 25 0.10 17.42 42.04
CA GLU A 25 -0.63 16.16 42.24
C GLU A 25 -0.61 15.27 40.99
N THR A 26 0.15 14.18 41.07
CA THR A 26 0.13 13.10 40.07
C THR A 26 -0.94 12.08 40.46
N ILE A 27 -1.99 11.92 39.64
CA ILE A 27 -3.05 10.95 39.91
C ILE A 27 -2.53 9.53 39.63
N ASN A 28 -1.98 8.89 40.67
CA ASN A 28 -1.65 7.46 40.66
C ASN A 28 -2.87 6.64 41.08
N VAL A 29 -3.22 5.63 40.28
CA VAL A 29 -4.23 4.63 40.65
C VAL A 29 -3.56 3.55 41.53
N PRO A 30 -4.03 3.31 42.76
CA PRO A 30 -3.38 2.35 43.65
C PRO A 30 -3.65 0.90 43.24
N ILE A 31 -2.58 0.13 43.11
CA ILE A 31 -2.61 -1.33 43.04
C ILE A 31 -2.65 -1.87 44.48
N SER A 32 -3.46 -2.90 44.73
CA SER A 32 -3.41 -3.70 45.96
C SER A 32 -3.07 -5.15 45.63
N SER A 33 -2.38 -5.81 46.56
CA SER A 33 -1.85 -7.17 46.46
C SER A 33 -1.79 -7.80 47.86
N GLU A 34 -1.50 -9.10 47.92
CA GLU A 34 -1.47 -9.98 49.12
C GLU A 34 -2.86 -10.42 49.64
N GLU A 35 -3.10 -11.68 50.05
CA GLU A 35 -2.50 -12.97 49.65
C GLU A 35 -3.37 -14.18 50.11
N LEU A 36 -3.03 -15.41 49.69
CA LEU A 36 -3.48 -16.75 50.18
C LEU A 36 -4.90 -17.25 49.81
N PRO A 37 -5.16 -18.59 49.80
CA PRO A 37 -4.30 -19.70 49.32
C PRO A 37 -5.07 -20.72 48.40
N GLU A 38 -4.47 -21.89 48.12
CA GLU A 38 -4.90 -22.86 47.09
C GLU A 38 -6.05 -23.85 47.45
N SER A 39 -6.53 -24.54 46.40
CA SER A 39 -7.34 -25.79 46.30
C SER A 39 -8.79 -25.63 45.81
N GLY A 40 -9.35 -26.50 44.96
CA GLY A 40 -8.75 -27.59 44.17
C GLY A 40 -9.79 -28.37 43.34
N GLN A 41 -9.39 -28.89 42.16
CA GLN A 41 -10.07 -29.90 41.31
C GLN A 41 -11.58 -29.77 40.99
N ALA A 42 -11.91 -29.49 39.72
CA ALA A 42 -13.08 -30.08 39.03
C ALA A 42 -12.89 -30.07 37.50
N GLU A 43 -13.21 -31.18 36.83
CA GLU A 43 -12.94 -31.38 35.40
C GLU A 43 -14.00 -30.76 34.48
N GLY A 44 -13.56 -30.14 33.37
CA GLY A 44 -14.43 -29.76 32.25
C GLY A 44 -14.16 -30.65 31.03
N SER A 45 -15.13 -31.48 30.64
CA SER A 45 -15.04 -32.31 29.43
C SER A 45 -15.64 -31.59 28.22
N GLU A 46 -14.86 -31.46 27.14
CA GLU A 46 -15.39 -31.20 25.80
C GLU A 46 -15.07 -32.38 24.86
N SER A 47 -15.97 -32.62 23.91
CA SER A 47 -15.99 -33.81 23.06
C SER A 47 -15.51 -33.51 21.64
N GLU A 48 -14.70 -34.41 21.08
CA GLU A 48 -14.42 -34.46 19.64
C GLU A 48 -14.86 -35.80 19.04
N VAL A 49 -15.31 -35.75 17.78
CA VAL A 49 -15.89 -36.88 17.04
C VAL A 49 -14.81 -37.65 16.29
N THR A 50 -14.86 -38.99 16.35
CA THR A 50 -14.01 -39.89 15.55
C THR A 50 -14.76 -40.44 14.34
N PRO A 51 -14.21 -40.36 13.11
CA PRO A 51 -14.71 -41.15 11.98
C PRO A 51 -14.22 -42.61 12.10
N SER A 52 -15.07 -43.57 11.71
CA SER A 52 -14.78 -45.00 11.71
C SER A 52 -14.26 -45.50 10.36
N SER A 53 -13.32 -46.43 10.38
CA SER A 53 -12.91 -47.22 9.22
C SER A 53 -12.59 -48.65 9.67
N GLU A 54 -13.32 -49.61 9.12
CA GLU A 54 -13.07 -51.05 9.19
C GLU A 54 -13.44 -51.66 7.83
N GLY A 55 -12.91 -52.83 7.49
CA GLY A 55 -13.22 -53.54 6.25
C GLY A 55 -12.75 -54.99 6.27
N HIS A 56 -13.39 -55.82 5.43
CA HIS A 56 -13.18 -57.27 5.25
C HIS A 56 -13.61 -58.13 6.47
N THR A 57 -14.14 -59.37 6.37
CA THR A 57 -14.66 -60.26 5.28
C THR A 57 -15.50 -61.37 6.00
N THR A 58 -16.25 -62.32 5.43
CA THR A 58 -16.38 -62.95 4.08
C THR A 58 -17.72 -63.73 4.01
N HIS A 59 -18.11 -64.22 2.81
CA HIS A 59 -18.91 -65.46 2.59
C HIS A 59 -20.40 -65.51 3.03
N VAL A 60 -21.33 -66.23 2.37
CA VAL A 60 -21.38 -66.86 1.02
C VAL A 60 -22.82 -67.31 0.66
N LYS A 61 -23.14 -67.48 -0.65
CA LYS A 61 -24.30 -68.25 -1.22
C LYS A 61 -25.73 -67.69 -0.92
N GLU A 62 -26.80 -67.99 -1.69
CA GLU A 62 -26.98 -68.80 -2.92
C GLU A 62 -28.15 -68.25 -3.78
N GLU A 63 -28.06 -68.43 -5.11
CA GLU A 63 -29.13 -68.74 -6.10
C GLU A 63 -30.44 -67.91 -6.32
N ASN A 64 -30.82 -67.90 -7.61
CA ASN A 64 -32.18 -67.86 -8.20
C ASN A 64 -33.02 -66.56 -8.19
N ASP A 65 -33.70 -66.18 -9.29
CA ASP A 65 -33.61 -66.62 -10.70
C ASP A 65 -34.32 -65.60 -11.64
N GLN A 66 -34.20 -65.80 -12.97
CA GLN A 66 -35.07 -65.28 -14.06
C GLN A 66 -35.08 -63.74 -14.30
N SER A 67 -34.41 -63.20 -15.34
CA SER A 67 -34.66 -63.27 -16.81
C SER A 67 -35.71 -62.23 -17.31
N PHE A 68 -35.66 -61.67 -18.53
CA PHE A 68 -35.04 -62.09 -19.80
C PHE A 68 -34.36 -60.92 -20.57
N LEU A 69 -33.18 -61.20 -21.16
CA LEU A 69 -32.62 -60.85 -22.49
C LEU A 69 -32.79 -59.42 -23.08
N ASN A 70 -31.70 -58.67 -23.39
CA ASN A 70 -30.73 -58.77 -24.53
C ASN A 70 -31.26 -58.02 -25.80
N GLU A 71 -30.45 -57.51 -26.74
CA GLU A 71 -29.03 -57.70 -27.11
C GLU A 71 -28.24 -56.35 -27.03
N GLU A 72 -26.93 -56.20 -26.75
CA GLU A 72 -25.67 -56.92 -27.11
C GLU A 72 -25.16 -56.65 -28.55
N PRO A 73 -23.83 -56.75 -28.85
CA PRO A 73 -22.90 -55.61 -28.68
C PRO A 73 -21.97 -55.35 -29.91
N GLU A 74 -21.00 -54.44 -29.77
CA GLU A 74 -19.63 -54.61 -30.33
C GLU A 74 -18.59 -54.13 -29.29
N ASP A 75 -17.48 -54.87 -29.14
CA ASP A 75 -16.48 -54.71 -28.07
C ASP A 75 -15.12 -54.21 -28.59
N GLU A 76 -14.35 -53.54 -27.69
CA GLU A 76 -12.91 -53.70 -27.40
C GLU A 76 -12.50 -52.54 -26.44
N GLU A 77 -12.18 -52.78 -25.16
CA GLU A 77 -10.95 -53.37 -24.59
C GLU A 77 -9.70 -52.44 -24.75
N GLN A 78 -8.91 -52.03 -23.74
CA GLN A 78 -8.87 -52.27 -22.28
C GLN A 78 -8.15 -51.12 -21.51
N PHE A 79 -8.52 -50.94 -20.22
CA PHE A 79 -7.77 -50.41 -19.04
C PHE A 79 -6.60 -49.38 -19.17
N MET A 80 -6.66 -48.27 -18.40
CA MET A 80 -6.01 -48.17 -17.07
C MET A 80 -6.23 -46.82 -16.33
N GLU A 81 -6.43 -46.93 -15.00
CA GLU A 81 -6.25 -45.96 -13.88
C GLU A 81 -6.62 -44.46 -13.97
N GLU A 82 -7.42 -44.01 -12.98
CA GLU A 82 -7.57 -42.61 -12.60
C GLU A 82 -6.34 -42.09 -11.81
N VAL A 83 -5.76 -40.93 -12.18
CA VAL A 83 -4.94 -40.15 -11.25
C VAL A 83 -5.19 -38.64 -11.38
N LEU A 84 -5.85 -38.06 -10.37
CA LEU A 84 -6.01 -36.61 -10.22
C LEU A 84 -4.72 -35.95 -9.71
N PHE A 85 -3.95 -35.33 -10.60
CA PHE A 85 -2.84 -34.43 -10.22
C PHE A 85 -3.22 -32.94 -10.39
N PRO A 86 -3.10 -32.10 -9.35
CA PRO A 86 -3.32 -30.66 -9.46
C PRO A 86 -2.17 -29.97 -10.24
N LYS A 87 -2.54 -29.05 -11.14
CA LYS A 87 -1.61 -28.41 -12.08
C LYS A 87 -0.85 -27.24 -11.43
N ARG A 88 0.47 -27.17 -11.68
CA ARG A 88 1.36 -26.11 -11.14
C ARG A 88 1.24 -24.79 -11.91
N VAL A 89 1.24 -23.67 -11.18
CA VAL A 89 1.82 -22.37 -11.57
C VAL A 89 2.43 -21.77 -10.29
N SER A 90 3.73 -21.67 -10.02
CA SER A 90 4.90 -21.21 -10.78
C SER A 90 5.04 -19.68 -10.93
N TYR A 91 5.40 -18.99 -9.85
CA TYR A 91 6.17 -17.74 -9.85
C TYR A 91 6.85 -17.60 -8.48
N SER A 92 7.96 -16.91 -8.28
CA SER A 92 9.17 -16.62 -9.04
C SER A 92 10.06 -15.81 -8.07
N ARG A 93 11.38 -15.85 -8.26
CA ARG A 93 12.35 -15.37 -7.27
C ARG A 93 12.71 -13.90 -7.51
N ARG A 94 12.52 -13.03 -6.52
CA ARG A 94 13.23 -11.74 -6.44
C ARG A 94 14.11 -11.72 -5.19
N ASN A 95 15.38 -11.34 -5.39
CA ASN A 95 16.34 -11.09 -4.32
C ASN A 95 16.35 -9.58 -3.98
N SER A 96 16.64 -9.23 -2.73
CA SER A 96 17.33 -7.99 -2.37
C SER A 96 18.53 -8.39 -1.50
N VAL A 97 19.78 -8.33 -1.97
CA VAL A 97 20.60 -7.15 -2.30
C VAL A 97 21.06 -6.38 -1.06
N LYS A 98 22.34 -6.57 -0.71
CA LYS A 98 23.26 -5.47 -0.37
C LYS A 98 24.65 -5.69 -0.99
N HIS A 99 24.99 -4.79 -1.91
CA HIS A 99 26.25 -4.05 -2.06
C HIS A 99 27.62 -4.74 -1.85
N LYS A 100 28.43 -4.71 -2.92
CA LYS A 100 29.84 -4.27 -2.85
C LYS A 100 30.01 -2.97 -3.64
N PHE A 101 31.01 -2.17 -3.27
CA PHE A 101 31.32 -0.89 -3.93
C PHE A 101 32.16 -1.04 -5.20
N THR A 102 32.22 0.02 -5.99
CA THR A 102 32.79 0.10 -7.33
C THR A 102 34.13 0.85 -7.38
N LYS A 103 34.92 0.53 -8.42
CA LYS A 103 35.81 1.38 -9.23
C LYS A 103 36.09 0.59 -10.52
N HIS A 104 35.78 1.13 -11.70
CA HIS A 104 36.69 1.91 -12.57
C HIS A 104 37.84 1.00 -13.11
N ASP A 105 38.16 0.97 -14.41
CA ASP A 105 38.06 2.05 -15.39
C ASP A 105 37.61 1.69 -16.83
N ASN A 106 37.33 2.77 -17.54
CA ASN A 106 37.08 3.06 -18.96
C ASN A 106 37.63 2.18 -20.12
N ALA A 107 36.99 2.42 -21.28
CA ALA A 107 37.55 2.55 -22.64
C ALA A 107 37.53 1.38 -23.66
N VAL A 108 36.69 1.58 -24.69
CA VAL A 108 36.94 1.40 -26.14
C VAL A 108 37.48 0.05 -26.66
N GLN A 109 36.65 -0.62 -27.47
CA GLN A 109 37.10 -1.48 -28.57
C GLN A 109 36.91 -0.76 -29.91
N SER A 110 37.92 -0.78 -30.78
CA SER A 110 37.81 -0.41 -32.19
C SER A 110 38.92 -1.06 -33.03
N ALA A 111 38.77 -1.03 -34.35
CA ALA A 111 39.79 -1.32 -35.38
C ALA A 111 40.47 -2.73 -35.40
N LYS A 112 39.88 -3.58 -36.25
CA LYS A 112 40.53 -4.50 -37.22
C LYS A 112 42.07 -4.58 -37.29
N GLN A 113 42.56 -5.82 -37.42
CA GLN A 113 43.57 -6.30 -38.38
C GLN A 113 44.87 -5.47 -38.59
N PHE A 114 46.04 -6.06 -38.30
CA PHE A 114 46.87 -6.71 -39.34
C PHE A 114 48.06 -7.50 -38.74
N SER A 115 48.73 -8.26 -39.60
CA SER A 115 49.78 -9.25 -39.35
C SER A 115 51.11 -8.72 -38.81
N HIS A 116 51.86 -9.57 -38.08
CA HIS A 116 53.17 -10.02 -38.57
C HIS A 116 53.65 -11.35 -37.94
N ALA A 117 53.82 -12.39 -38.77
CA ALA A 117 54.25 -13.73 -38.35
C ALA A 117 55.80 -13.88 -38.32
N GLY A 118 56.51 -12.90 -37.75
CA GLY A 118 57.98 -12.84 -37.80
C GLY A 118 58.72 -13.38 -36.56
N SER A 119 58.27 -13.03 -35.36
CA SER A 119 59.13 -13.10 -34.15
C SER A 119 58.99 -14.39 -33.32
N LEU A 120 57.93 -15.18 -33.52
CA LEU A 120 57.66 -16.36 -32.68
C LEU A 120 58.69 -17.48 -32.88
N ALA A 121 59.07 -17.79 -34.12
CA ALA A 121 60.00 -18.88 -34.43
C ALA A 121 61.43 -18.70 -33.84
N PHE A 122 61.80 -17.48 -33.42
CA PHE A 122 63.04 -17.21 -32.69
C PHE A 122 62.85 -17.38 -31.18
N LEU A 123 61.73 -16.88 -30.63
CA LEU A 123 61.38 -17.04 -29.21
C LEU A 123 61.11 -18.50 -28.85
N ASP A 124 60.50 -19.28 -29.73
CA ASP A 124 60.25 -20.71 -29.50
C ASP A 124 61.54 -21.55 -29.64
N LYS A 125 62.54 -21.10 -30.44
CA LYS A 125 63.89 -21.67 -30.38
C LYS A 125 64.60 -21.34 -29.06
N ILE A 126 64.45 -20.13 -28.53
CA ILE A 126 64.98 -19.77 -27.20
C ILE A 126 64.27 -20.56 -26.10
N LYS A 127 62.95 -20.80 -26.18
CA LYS A 127 62.24 -21.73 -25.29
C LYS A 127 62.79 -23.15 -25.40
N ALA A 128 62.88 -23.72 -26.60
CA ALA A 128 63.37 -25.08 -26.79
C ALA A 128 64.81 -25.27 -26.28
N ILE A 129 65.68 -24.27 -26.41
CA ILE A 129 67.02 -24.28 -25.79
C ILE A 129 66.93 -24.17 -24.26
N LYS A 130 66.04 -23.32 -23.73
CA LYS A 130 65.82 -23.17 -22.27
C LYS A 130 65.14 -24.39 -21.64
N GLU A 131 64.37 -25.16 -22.41
CA GLU A 131 63.66 -26.38 -22.00
C GLU A 131 64.57 -27.62 -22.12
N SER A 132 65.38 -27.72 -23.18
CA SER A 132 66.41 -28.77 -23.29
C SER A 132 67.53 -28.61 -22.26
N LEU A 133 67.96 -27.38 -21.94
CA LEU A 133 68.88 -27.13 -20.83
C LEU A 133 68.25 -27.52 -19.48
N LYS A 134 66.97 -27.20 -19.25
CA LYS A 134 66.23 -27.62 -18.05
C LYS A 134 66.12 -29.14 -17.92
N ALA A 135 65.90 -29.86 -19.03
CA ALA A 135 65.76 -31.32 -19.03
C ALA A 135 67.05 -32.07 -18.60
N SER A 136 68.18 -31.38 -18.49
CA SER A 136 69.47 -31.98 -18.06
C SER A 136 69.69 -31.98 -16.53
N MET A 137 68.88 -31.27 -15.74
CA MET A 137 68.98 -31.26 -14.28
C MET A 137 67.83 -32.06 -13.66
N LYS A 138 68.16 -33.11 -12.88
CA LYS A 138 67.19 -33.80 -12.02
C LYS A 138 66.66 -32.82 -10.97
N ASP A 139 65.35 -32.70 -10.83
CA ASP A 139 64.74 -31.80 -9.84
C ASP A 139 65.27 -32.10 -8.41
N PRO A 140 65.83 -31.10 -7.70
CA PRO A 140 66.45 -31.28 -6.38
C PRO A 140 65.40 -31.34 -5.25
N LEU A 141 64.37 -32.16 -5.42
CA LEU A 141 63.30 -32.37 -4.45
C LEU A 141 63.59 -33.60 -3.58
N ALA A 142 63.49 -33.44 -2.26
CA ALA A 142 63.38 -34.53 -1.29
C ALA A 142 61.97 -34.55 -0.70
N THR A 143 61.54 -35.72 -0.23
CA THR A 143 60.28 -35.85 0.51
C THR A 143 60.58 -35.67 2.00
N VAL A 144 60.24 -34.51 2.54
CA VAL A 144 60.51 -34.17 3.94
C VAL A 144 59.31 -34.54 4.80
N LYS A 145 59.53 -35.46 5.74
CA LYS A 145 58.60 -35.87 6.78
C LYS A 145 58.84 -34.98 8.02
N VAL A 146 57.99 -33.99 8.20
CA VAL A 146 58.04 -33.04 9.32
C VAL A 146 57.27 -33.60 10.50
N VAL A 147 57.89 -33.72 11.67
CA VAL A 147 57.24 -34.16 12.91
C VAL A 147 57.12 -32.99 13.88
N LEU A 148 55.90 -32.66 14.28
CA LEU A 148 55.62 -31.59 15.24
C LEU A 148 55.79 -32.10 16.67
N PHE A 149 56.89 -31.73 17.34
CA PHE A 149 57.19 -32.15 18.70
C PHE A 149 56.69 -31.10 19.71
N PRO A 150 56.02 -31.47 20.83
CA PRO A 150 55.82 -32.83 21.35
C PRO A 150 54.53 -33.54 20.86
N MET A 151 53.73 -32.93 19.97
CA MET A 151 52.42 -33.43 19.56
C MET A 151 52.43 -34.75 18.76
N GLY A 152 53.56 -35.10 18.14
CA GLY A 152 53.73 -36.32 17.34
C GLY A 152 53.01 -36.33 15.99
N GLN A 153 52.43 -35.21 15.55
CA GLN A 153 51.76 -35.11 14.25
C GLN A 153 52.81 -35.14 13.12
N GLU A 154 52.60 -36.00 12.12
CA GLU A 154 53.52 -36.21 11.00
C GLU A 154 52.96 -35.61 9.71
N ILE A 155 53.71 -34.69 9.09
CA ILE A 155 53.31 -33.95 7.89
C ILE A 155 54.34 -34.23 6.79
N ILE A 156 53.92 -34.88 5.71
CA ILE A 156 54.80 -35.24 4.58
C ILE A 156 54.64 -34.18 3.48
N MET A 157 55.74 -33.52 3.10
CA MET A 157 55.74 -32.53 2.01
C MET A 157 57.02 -32.59 1.15
N PRO A 158 56.94 -32.34 -0.16
CA PRO A 158 58.14 -32.17 -0.98
C PRO A 158 58.84 -30.84 -0.66
N PHE A 159 60.16 -30.87 -0.48
CA PHE A 159 60.98 -29.68 -0.22
C PHE A 159 62.23 -29.67 -1.10
N LYS A 160 62.71 -28.47 -1.44
CA LYS A 160 63.88 -28.25 -2.30
C LYS A 160 65.17 -28.27 -1.49
N ILE A 161 66.05 -29.21 -1.80
CA ILE A 161 67.25 -29.54 -1.01
C ILE A 161 68.30 -28.42 -1.11
N ASP A 162 68.28 -27.67 -2.21
CA ASP A 162 69.09 -26.49 -2.50
C ASP A 162 68.57 -25.20 -1.84
N THR A 163 67.34 -25.16 -1.31
CA THR A 163 66.82 -23.97 -0.62
C THR A 163 67.13 -23.98 0.87
N ILE A 164 67.32 -22.78 1.44
CA ILE A 164 67.68 -22.61 2.84
C ILE A 164 66.54 -23.02 3.79
N VAL A 165 66.91 -23.60 4.93
CA VAL A 165 65.98 -24.17 5.92
C VAL A 165 65.02 -23.11 6.50
N LYS A 166 65.39 -21.81 6.46
CA LYS A 166 64.48 -20.71 6.81
C LYS A 166 63.13 -20.79 6.09
N TYR A 167 63.07 -21.16 4.80
CA TYR A 167 61.80 -21.23 4.08
C TYR A 167 60.86 -22.32 4.63
N LEU A 168 61.40 -23.46 5.06
CA LEU A 168 60.62 -24.49 5.76
C LEU A 168 60.14 -23.98 7.13
N LYS A 169 61.00 -23.22 7.83
CA LYS A 169 60.72 -22.68 9.16
C LYS A 169 59.64 -21.61 9.14
N ASP A 170 59.73 -20.63 8.24
CA ASP A 170 58.73 -19.56 8.07
C ASP A 170 57.38 -20.11 7.56
N HIS A 171 57.39 -21.19 6.76
CA HIS A 171 56.15 -21.88 6.34
C HIS A 171 55.39 -22.45 7.56
N PHE A 172 56.07 -23.18 8.44
CA PHE A 172 55.43 -23.70 9.66
C PHE A 172 55.16 -22.62 10.71
N SER A 173 55.95 -21.54 10.75
CA SER A 173 55.66 -20.39 11.62
C SER A 173 54.31 -19.74 11.26
N TYR A 174 54.03 -19.58 9.96
CA TYR A 174 52.73 -19.10 9.48
C TYR A 174 51.59 -20.09 9.76
N GLN A 175 51.78 -21.39 9.50
CA GLN A 175 50.73 -22.40 9.73
C GLN A 175 50.40 -22.63 11.22
N LEU A 176 51.37 -22.47 12.11
CA LEU A 176 51.20 -22.63 13.56
C LEU A 176 50.84 -21.30 14.28
N LEU A 177 50.96 -20.16 13.59
CA LEU A 177 50.89 -18.81 14.15
C LEU A 177 51.89 -18.57 15.31
N ILE A 178 53.09 -19.11 15.16
CA ILE A 178 54.22 -18.99 16.10
C ILE A 178 55.33 -18.17 15.42
N PRO A 179 56.03 -17.24 16.11
CA PRO A 179 57.16 -16.50 15.52
C PRO A 179 58.27 -17.45 15.03
N SER A 180 58.86 -17.20 13.86
CA SER A 180 59.93 -18.07 13.36
C SER A 180 61.24 -17.93 14.15
N ASP A 181 61.38 -16.96 15.06
CA ASP A 181 62.55 -16.87 15.94
C ASP A 181 62.54 -17.89 17.10
N THR A 182 61.36 -18.21 17.67
CA THR A 182 61.21 -19.25 18.71
C THR A 182 61.08 -20.65 18.15
N LEU A 183 60.73 -20.78 16.86
CA LEU A 183 60.65 -22.07 16.17
C LEU A 183 62.05 -22.58 15.79
N GLN A 184 62.36 -23.85 16.08
CA GLN A 184 63.60 -24.51 15.68
C GLN A 184 63.34 -25.84 14.95
N ILE A 185 64.26 -26.19 14.04
CA ILE A 185 64.21 -27.44 13.27
C ILE A 185 65.44 -28.28 13.63
N ARG A 186 65.21 -29.54 14.01
CA ARG A 186 66.23 -30.53 14.35
C ARG A 186 66.26 -31.64 13.30
N TYR A 187 67.46 -31.99 12.86
CA TYR A 187 67.72 -33.10 11.94
C TYR A 187 68.89 -33.94 12.48
N ALA A 188 68.71 -35.26 12.58
CA ALA A 188 69.71 -36.20 13.10
C ALA A 188 70.37 -35.74 14.41
N GLY A 189 69.57 -35.18 15.33
CA GLY A 189 70.04 -34.65 16.62
C GLY A 189 70.69 -33.26 16.59
N ARG A 190 70.93 -32.66 15.41
CA ARG A 190 71.52 -31.31 15.26
C ARG A 190 70.44 -30.27 14.96
N ILE A 191 70.59 -29.07 15.50
CA ILE A 191 69.72 -27.92 15.19
C ILE A 191 70.22 -27.26 13.90
N LEU A 192 69.33 -27.11 12.91
CA LEU A 192 69.62 -26.51 11.62
C LEU A 192 69.53 -24.97 11.72
N LYS A 193 70.51 -24.24 11.19
CA LYS A 193 70.44 -22.77 11.14
C LYS A 193 69.66 -22.28 9.92
N ASN A 194 69.02 -21.11 10.06
CA ASN A 194 68.19 -20.47 9.03
C ASN A 194 68.84 -20.41 7.63
N ASN A 195 70.16 -20.21 7.55
CA ASN A 195 70.90 -19.98 6.30
C ASN A 195 71.54 -21.25 5.71
N GLU A 196 71.41 -22.40 6.39
CA GLU A 196 71.95 -23.69 5.95
C GLU A 196 70.94 -24.39 5.01
N THR A 197 71.40 -25.30 4.17
CA THR A 197 70.55 -26.10 3.24
C THR A 197 70.60 -27.58 3.58
N LEU A 198 69.57 -28.35 3.23
CA LEU A 198 69.56 -29.79 3.50
C LEU A 198 70.67 -30.54 2.72
N LEU A 199 71.12 -29.98 1.58
CA LEU A 199 72.26 -30.49 0.81
C LEU A 199 73.56 -30.52 1.64
N GLN A 200 73.78 -29.52 2.51
CA GLN A 200 74.97 -29.43 3.37
C GLN A 200 75.01 -30.52 4.45
N TYR A 201 73.86 -31.13 4.74
CA TYR A 201 73.72 -32.25 5.67
C TYR A 201 73.66 -33.62 4.96
N GLY A 202 73.97 -33.67 3.66
CA GLY A 202 74.18 -34.91 2.90
C GLY A 202 72.94 -35.51 2.23
N VAL A 203 71.78 -34.83 2.30
CA VAL A 203 70.53 -35.24 1.64
C VAL A 203 70.68 -35.22 0.12
N LYS A 204 70.24 -36.29 -0.56
CA LYS A 204 70.25 -36.39 -2.03
C LYS A 204 68.85 -36.15 -2.62
N PRO A 205 68.77 -35.73 -3.91
CA PRO A 205 67.52 -35.72 -4.66
C PRO A 205 66.79 -37.06 -4.56
N GLN A 206 65.49 -37.00 -4.29
CA GLN A 206 64.57 -38.13 -4.09
C GLN A 206 64.72 -38.93 -2.78
N ASP A 207 65.60 -38.53 -1.85
CA ASP A 207 65.61 -39.10 -0.49
C ASP A 207 64.31 -38.76 0.29
N ILE A 208 63.94 -39.63 1.23
CA ILE A 208 62.90 -39.39 2.24
C ILE A 208 63.60 -39.03 3.55
N VAL A 209 63.32 -37.84 4.08
CA VAL A 209 64.08 -37.24 5.20
C VAL A 209 63.15 -36.83 6.32
N GLN A 210 63.39 -37.32 7.55
CA GLN A 210 62.61 -36.91 8.72
C GLN A 210 63.28 -35.73 9.45
N VAL A 211 62.51 -34.67 9.71
CA VAL A 211 62.94 -33.51 10.50
C VAL A 211 61.93 -33.23 11.62
N GLU A 212 62.40 -32.76 12.76
CA GLU A 212 61.57 -32.44 13.92
C GLU A 212 61.46 -30.92 14.08
N ILE A 213 60.25 -30.41 14.30
CA ILE A 213 60.02 -29.00 14.62
C ILE A 213 59.55 -28.89 16.06
N PHE A 214 60.19 -28.00 16.82
CA PHE A 214 59.88 -27.72 18.22
C PHE A 214 60.00 -26.21 18.51
N SER A 215 59.37 -25.75 19.59
CA SER A 215 59.48 -24.38 20.10
C SER A 215 60.54 -24.31 21.19
N THR A 216 61.32 -23.22 21.26
CA THR A 216 62.22 -22.95 22.39
C THR A 216 61.46 -22.69 23.68
N ASP A 217 60.32 -22.01 23.57
CA ASP A 217 59.54 -21.47 24.69
C ASP A 217 58.12 -22.07 24.66
N PRO A 218 57.97 -23.36 25.03
CA PRO A 218 56.72 -24.10 24.83
C PRO A 218 55.55 -23.58 25.66
N ASP A 219 55.81 -22.92 26.80
CA ASP A 219 54.77 -22.40 27.69
C ASP A 219 54.08 -21.14 27.11
N LEU A 220 54.83 -20.31 26.38
CA LEU A 220 54.31 -19.12 25.70
C LEU A 220 53.84 -19.43 24.28
N PHE A 221 54.56 -20.30 23.57
CA PHE A 221 54.28 -20.68 22.18
C PHE A 221 54.18 -22.22 22.03
N PRO A 222 53.10 -22.84 22.57
CA PRO A 222 52.87 -24.27 22.46
C PRO A 222 52.49 -24.65 21.02
N ILE A 223 53.21 -25.61 20.43
CA ILE A 223 52.89 -26.16 19.11
C ILE A 223 51.60 -26.98 19.21
N LYS A 224 50.57 -26.55 18.48
CA LYS A 224 49.26 -27.20 18.38
C LYS A 224 49.16 -28.02 17.09
N ARG A 225 48.27 -29.02 17.05
CA ARG A 225 47.99 -29.77 15.81
C ARG A 225 47.38 -28.87 14.74
N ILE A 226 47.91 -28.93 13.52
CA ILE A 226 47.38 -28.18 12.37
C ILE A 226 46.12 -28.90 11.88
N HIS A 227 44.96 -28.26 12.07
CA HIS A 227 43.66 -28.82 11.69
C HIS A 227 43.43 -28.61 10.18
N GLY A 228 43.13 -29.69 9.45
CA GLY A 228 42.85 -29.65 8.00
C GLY A 228 43.96 -30.20 7.11
N LEU A 229 45.12 -30.54 7.67
CA LEU A 229 46.08 -31.48 7.05
C LEU A 229 45.80 -32.87 7.61
N THR A 230 45.42 -33.81 6.74
CA THR A 230 44.99 -35.16 7.14
C THR A 230 46.19 -36.00 7.59
N ASP A 231 46.11 -36.60 8.78
CA ASP A 231 46.97 -37.75 9.11
C ASP A 231 46.72 -38.86 8.05
N ALA A 232 47.78 -39.53 7.59
CA ALA A 232 47.78 -40.32 6.35
C ALA A 232 46.55 -41.26 6.21
N SER A 233 45.67 -40.95 5.25
CA SER A 233 44.40 -41.65 5.06
C SER A 233 44.60 -43.08 4.54
N GLN A 234 43.94 -44.04 5.20
CA GLN A 234 43.97 -45.43 4.78
C GLN A 234 42.96 -45.64 3.65
N ILE A 235 43.46 -45.77 2.42
CA ILE A 235 42.66 -46.15 1.24
C ILE A 235 42.46 -47.67 1.27
N ILE A 236 41.19 -48.11 1.15
CA ILE A 236 40.85 -49.53 0.94
C ILE A 236 40.05 -49.70 -0.36
N THR A 237 40.38 -50.73 -1.13
CA THR A 237 39.63 -51.10 -2.34
C THR A 237 38.49 -52.05 -2.00
N VAL A 238 37.25 -51.60 -2.14
CA VAL A 238 36.04 -52.37 -1.82
C VAL A 238 35.40 -52.91 -3.09
N LYS A 239 35.09 -54.21 -3.13
CA LYS A 239 34.32 -54.82 -4.24
C LYS A 239 32.84 -54.54 -4.05
N VAL A 240 32.30 -53.63 -4.85
CA VAL A 240 30.87 -53.29 -4.88
C VAL A 240 30.21 -54.09 -6.00
N GLN A 241 29.19 -54.87 -5.66
CA GLN A 241 28.41 -55.62 -6.65
C GLN A 241 27.37 -54.71 -7.30
N THR A 242 27.55 -54.37 -8.57
CA THR A 242 26.65 -53.49 -9.34
C THR A 242 25.62 -54.24 -10.18
N GLY A 243 25.76 -55.57 -10.29
CA GLY A 243 24.79 -56.45 -10.94
C GLY A 243 24.99 -57.92 -10.55
N ILE A 244 24.09 -58.80 -11.00
CA ILE A 244 24.00 -60.21 -10.55
C ILE A 244 25.34 -60.98 -10.68
N ALA A 245 26.20 -60.62 -11.64
CA ALA A 245 27.55 -61.19 -11.78
C ALA A 245 28.65 -60.15 -12.09
N GLN A 246 28.46 -58.87 -11.74
CA GLN A 246 29.45 -57.82 -11.98
C GLN A 246 29.86 -57.11 -10.68
N TYR A 247 31.17 -57.01 -10.48
CA TYR A 247 31.81 -56.40 -9.32
C TYR A 247 32.76 -55.30 -9.78
N GLN A 248 32.64 -54.12 -9.18
CA GLN A 248 33.54 -52.98 -9.41
C GLN A 248 34.40 -52.77 -8.17
N GLU A 249 35.72 -52.73 -8.35
CA GLU A 249 36.66 -52.34 -7.29
C GLU A 249 36.66 -50.81 -7.15
N VAL A 250 36.13 -50.30 -6.03
CA VAL A 250 36.06 -48.87 -5.73
C VAL A 250 37.07 -48.56 -4.63
N PRO A 251 38.07 -47.68 -4.86
CA PRO A 251 38.92 -47.18 -3.78
C PRO A 251 38.10 -46.22 -2.89
N VAL A 252 38.08 -46.51 -1.59
CA VAL A 252 37.37 -45.72 -0.57
C VAL A 252 38.40 -45.21 0.44
N GLU A 253 38.44 -43.89 0.63
CA GLU A 253 39.25 -43.24 1.66
C GLU A 253 38.59 -43.36 3.03
N ILE A 254 39.23 -44.05 3.99
CA ILE A 254 38.80 -44.02 5.38
C ILE A 254 39.34 -42.75 6.04
N ILE A 255 38.47 -41.75 6.19
CA ILE A 255 38.70 -40.61 7.06
C ILE A 255 38.24 -40.99 8.47
N LYS A 256 39.20 -41.24 9.37
CA LYS A 256 38.91 -41.28 10.81
C LYS A 256 38.53 -39.87 11.26
N SER A 257 37.39 -39.73 11.92
CA SER A 257 36.95 -38.45 12.48
C SER A 257 36.56 -38.64 13.94
N ASP A 258 37.07 -37.76 14.80
CA ASP A 258 36.87 -37.83 16.26
C ASP A 258 35.47 -37.31 16.70
N PHE A 259 34.53 -37.21 15.76
CA PHE A 259 33.20 -36.66 15.99
C PHE A 259 32.25 -37.73 16.53
N HIS A 260 32.04 -37.72 17.85
CA HIS A 260 31.02 -38.56 18.48
C HIS A 260 29.61 -38.02 18.16
N LYS A 261 28.83 -38.79 17.40
CA LYS A 261 27.51 -38.38 16.91
C LYS A 261 26.44 -38.46 18.03
N PRO A 262 25.66 -37.39 18.31
CA PRO A 262 24.60 -37.42 19.31
C PRO A 262 23.39 -38.27 18.88
N PHE A 263 22.72 -38.89 19.86
CA PHE A 263 21.55 -39.74 19.64
C PHE A 263 20.27 -38.94 19.34
N LEU A 264 20.11 -38.52 18.09
CA LEU A 264 18.92 -37.80 17.58
C LEU A 264 17.77 -38.75 17.16
N GLY A 265 17.66 -39.92 17.79
CA GLY A 265 16.59 -40.90 17.56
C GLY A 265 17.01 -42.15 16.78
N GLY A 266 16.37 -43.27 17.14
CA GLY A 266 16.70 -44.62 16.67
C GLY A 266 16.40 -45.67 17.74
N PHE A 267 17.12 -46.79 17.71
CA PHE A 267 17.01 -47.86 18.71
C PHE A 267 18.33 -48.06 19.47
N ARG A 268 18.27 -48.29 20.77
CA ARG A 268 19.44 -48.64 21.60
C ARG A 268 19.32 -50.06 22.11
N HIS A 269 20.34 -50.89 21.86
CA HIS A 269 20.35 -52.28 22.29
C HIS A 269 20.64 -52.38 23.79
N LYS A 270 19.69 -52.89 24.58
CA LYS A 270 19.72 -52.82 26.05
C LYS A 270 20.92 -53.53 26.70
N ILE A 271 21.47 -54.57 26.08
CA ILE A 271 22.52 -55.41 26.68
C ILE A 271 23.92 -54.93 26.28
N THR A 272 24.14 -54.59 25.01
CA THR A 272 25.47 -54.15 24.51
C THR A 272 25.63 -52.62 24.51
N GLY A 273 24.58 -51.87 24.83
CA GLY A 273 24.58 -50.40 24.86
C GLY A 273 24.60 -49.72 23.48
N ILE A 274 24.82 -50.47 22.39
CA ILE A 274 25.01 -49.97 21.01
C ILE A 274 23.78 -49.21 20.52
N GLU A 275 24.01 -48.07 19.87
CA GLU A 275 22.99 -47.15 19.36
C GLU A 275 22.88 -47.21 17.83
N TYR A 276 21.69 -47.56 17.34
CA TYR A 276 21.34 -47.61 15.93
C TYR A 276 20.53 -46.35 15.56
N HIS A 277 21.18 -45.37 14.94
CA HIS A 277 20.53 -44.10 14.56
C HIS A 277 19.67 -44.21 13.29
N ASN A 278 18.52 -43.54 13.29
CA ASN A 278 17.61 -43.48 12.14
C ASN A 278 18.30 -42.96 10.85
N ALA A 279 17.97 -43.56 9.69
CA ALA A 279 18.61 -43.29 8.39
C ALA A 279 18.69 -41.79 8.02
N GLY A 280 17.63 -41.02 8.26
CA GLY A 280 17.60 -39.57 8.00
C GLY A 280 18.59 -38.73 8.83
N THR A 281 19.26 -39.33 9.83
CA THR A 281 20.32 -38.69 10.63
C THR A 281 21.73 -39.11 10.21
N GLN A 282 21.87 -40.02 9.24
CA GLN A 282 23.18 -40.62 8.89
C GLN A 282 23.99 -39.77 7.91
N THR A 283 23.41 -38.72 7.32
CA THR A 283 24.11 -37.74 6.50
C THR A 283 24.64 -36.58 7.35
N VAL A 284 25.76 -35.99 6.93
CA VAL A 284 26.31 -34.79 7.58
C VAL A 284 25.34 -33.62 7.36
N PRO A 285 24.87 -32.93 8.42
CA PRO A 285 23.95 -31.80 8.26
C PRO A 285 24.65 -30.66 7.50
N LYS A 286 23.94 -30.06 6.54
CA LYS A 286 24.44 -28.89 5.81
C LYS A 286 24.70 -27.77 6.82
N LYS A 287 25.95 -27.26 6.87
CA LYS A 287 26.29 -26.09 7.69
C LYS A 287 25.36 -24.93 7.33
N ILE A 288 24.55 -24.51 8.29
CA ILE A 288 23.77 -23.29 8.19
C ILE A 288 24.77 -22.13 8.35
N PRO A 289 24.78 -21.11 7.47
CA PRO A 289 25.61 -19.94 7.68
C PRO A 289 25.20 -19.22 8.96
N GLU A 290 26.17 -18.64 9.67
CA GLU A 290 25.90 -17.83 10.85
C GLU A 290 24.91 -16.71 10.51
N LYS A 291 23.89 -16.58 11.35
CA LYS A 291 22.91 -15.50 11.31
C LYS A 291 23.05 -14.68 12.57
N ASP A 292 22.87 -13.37 12.45
CA ASP A 292 22.76 -12.49 13.61
C ASP A 292 21.61 -12.94 14.54
N ASN A 293 21.76 -12.73 15.85
CA ASN A 293 20.82 -13.18 16.88
C ASN A 293 19.50 -12.39 16.82
N VAL A 294 18.58 -12.82 15.97
CA VAL A 294 17.19 -12.32 15.94
C VAL A 294 16.40 -12.98 17.08
N PHE A 295 16.11 -12.21 18.13
CA PHE A 295 15.22 -12.62 19.23
C PHE A 295 13.76 -12.68 18.77
N CYS A 296 13.41 -13.79 18.11
CA CYS A 296 12.04 -14.22 17.80
C CYS A 296 11.45 -14.94 19.02
N ARG A 297 10.17 -14.67 19.35
CA ARG A 297 9.42 -15.32 20.44
C ARG A 297 8.26 -16.17 19.92
N ASP A 298 8.32 -16.58 18.65
CA ASP A 298 7.23 -17.26 17.96
C ASP A 298 7.17 -18.74 18.36
N THR A 299 6.37 -19.05 19.39
CA THR A 299 6.07 -20.43 19.77
C THR A 299 5.00 -21.01 18.86
N GLN A 300 5.31 -22.08 18.12
CA GLN A 300 4.32 -22.78 17.31
C GLN A 300 3.27 -23.46 18.20
N THR A 301 2.05 -22.93 18.21
CA THR A 301 0.91 -23.53 18.93
C THR A 301 0.43 -24.77 18.20
N VAL A 302 0.67 -25.96 18.76
CA VAL A 302 0.31 -27.26 18.17
C VAL A 302 -0.76 -27.96 19.01
N PHE A 303 -1.81 -28.47 18.36
CA PHE A 303 -2.83 -29.29 19.02
C PHE A 303 -2.29 -30.71 19.33
N LEU A 304 -1.85 -30.92 20.56
CA LEU A 304 -1.32 -32.20 21.04
C LEU A 304 -2.43 -33.21 21.38
N ARG A 305 -2.83 -34.03 20.40
CA ARG A 305 -3.73 -35.19 20.65
C ARG A 305 -2.93 -36.41 21.13
N LYS A 306 -3.24 -36.93 22.32
CA LYS A 306 -2.67 -38.18 22.85
C LYS A 306 -3.25 -39.38 22.09
N LYS A 307 -2.39 -40.24 21.53
CA LYS A 307 -2.78 -41.57 21.02
C LYS A 307 -2.32 -42.63 22.00
N LEU A 308 -3.24 -43.48 22.46
CA LEU A 308 -2.93 -44.65 23.27
C LEU A 308 -2.69 -45.85 22.35
N GLN A 309 -1.75 -46.72 22.73
CA GLN A 309 -1.47 -47.98 22.04
C GLN A 309 -1.42 -49.09 23.09
N GLN A 310 -2.15 -50.17 22.84
CA GLN A 310 -2.15 -51.37 23.69
C GLN A 310 -1.38 -52.48 22.97
N THR A 311 -0.47 -53.15 23.69
CA THR A 311 0.22 -54.35 23.20
C THR A 311 -0.71 -55.56 23.32
N THR A 312 -0.50 -56.57 22.47
CA THR A 312 -1.17 -57.86 22.62
C THR A 312 -0.82 -58.48 23.98
N ASN A 313 -1.82 -59.04 24.66
CA ASN A 313 -1.64 -59.79 25.89
C ASN A 313 -2.07 -61.25 25.63
N THR A 314 -1.15 -62.20 25.81
CA THR A 314 -1.38 -63.62 25.50
C THR A 314 -1.71 -64.38 26.79
N THR A 315 -2.94 -64.88 26.90
CA THR A 315 -3.33 -65.82 27.94
C THR A 315 -3.27 -67.25 27.40
N SER A 316 -2.97 -68.21 28.28
CA SER A 316 -2.98 -69.64 27.96
C SER A 316 -3.70 -70.40 29.07
N THR A 317 -4.46 -71.44 28.70
CA THR A 317 -5.22 -72.27 29.63
C THR A 317 -4.82 -73.73 29.46
N GLN A 318 -4.51 -74.39 30.58
CA GLN A 318 -4.12 -75.80 30.59
C GLN A 318 -5.25 -76.64 31.19
N MET A 319 -5.78 -77.58 30.41
CA MET A 319 -6.80 -78.50 30.91
C MET A 319 -6.19 -79.53 31.85
N THR A 320 -6.86 -79.80 32.97
CA THR A 320 -6.52 -80.89 33.90
C THR A 320 -6.81 -82.23 33.23
N LYS A 321 -5.78 -83.09 33.12
CA LYS A 321 -5.88 -84.45 32.59
C LYS A 321 -5.20 -85.42 33.55
N ILE A 322 -5.62 -86.68 33.58
CA ILE A 322 -4.93 -87.73 34.33
C ILE A 322 -3.44 -87.75 33.90
N GLY A 323 -2.55 -87.50 34.85
CA GLY A 323 -1.09 -87.35 34.63
C GLY A 323 -0.57 -85.90 34.51
N VAL A 324 -1.43 -84.88 34.47
CA VAL A 324 -1.05 -83.45 34.40
C VAL A 324 -1.78 -82.65 35.48
N TYR A 325 -1.05 -82.21 36.50
CA TYR A 325 -1.57 -81.38 37.58
C TYR A 325 -1.55 -79.89 37.20
N VAL A 326 -2.63 -79.18 37.54
CA VAL A 326 -2.78 -77.73 37.44
C VAL A 326 -3.37 -77.25 38.78
N SER A 327 -2.92 -76.09 39.27
CA SER A 327 -3.26 -75.61 40.62
C SER A 327 -4.41 -74.61 40.63
N ASN A 328 -5.63 -75.06 40.95
CA ASN A 328 -6.85 -74.24 40.94
C ASN A 328 -6.94 -73.19 42.07
N MET A 329 -5.85 -72.89 42.79
CA MET A 329 -5.87 -72.07 44.02
C MET A 329 -6.12 -70.58 43.77
N THR A 330 -5.89 -70.11 42.55
CA THR A 330 -6.16 -68.72 42.10
C THR A 330 -7.53 -68.56 41.42
N ASP A 331 -8.24 -69.66 41.19
CA ASP A 331 -9.42 -69.68 40.34
C ASP A 331 -10.66 -69.20 41.09
N LYS A 332 -11.63 -68.67 40.33
CA LYS A 332 -12.87 -68.13 40.88
C LYS A 332 -14.07 -68.86 40.29
N LEU A 333 -14.82 -69.56 41.15
CA LEU A 333 -16.13 -70.09 40.78
C LEU A 333 -17.11 -68.93 40.65
N VAL A 334 -17.74 -68.79 39.48
CA VAL A 334 -18.69 -67.71 39.17
C VAL A 334 -19.99 -68.34 38.67
N THR A 335 -21.10 -67.99 39.30
CA THR A 335 -22.44 -68.38 38.83
C THR A 335 -22.82 -67.58 37.58
N PRO A 336 -23.31 -68.20 36.50
CA PRO A 336 -23.71 -67.48 35.30
C PRO A 336 -24.91 -66.55 35.59
N GLY A 337 -24.80 -65.30 35.14
CA GLY A 337 -25.92 -64.36 35.12
C GLY A 337 -26.90 -64.66 33.98
N LYS A 338 -27.91 -63.78 33.81
CA LYS A 338 -28.76 -63.82 32.60
C LYS A 338 -27.88 -63.58 31.36
N TYR A 339 -27.88 -64.53 30.44
CA TYR A 339 -27.27 -64.34 29.13
C TYR A 339 -28.07 -63.29 28.34
N PHE A 340 -27.38 -62.31 27.76
CA PHE A 340 -28.00 -61.25 26.97
C PHE A 340 -27.74 -61.54 25.49
N SER A 341 -28.77 -61.79 24.69
CA SER A 341 -28.56 -62.15 23.30
C SER A 341 -28.06 -60.95 22.47
N ALA A 342 -27.34 -61.23 21.38
CA ALA A 342 -26.90 -60.20 20.45
C ALA A 342 -28.10 -59.41 19.90
N ALA A 343 -29.23 -60.07 19.64
CA ALA A 343 -30.46 -59.43 19.18
C ALA A 343 -31.01 -58.42 20.20
N GLU A 344 -31.09 -58.77 21.48
CA GLU A 344 -31.51 -57.85 22.54
C GLU A 344 -30.53 -56.68 22.70
N TYR A 345 -29.22 -56.93 22.63
CA TYR A 345 -28.20 -55.90 22.69
C TYR A 345 -28.30 -54.91 21.51
N HIS A 346 -28.50 -55.40 20.29
CA HIS A 346 -28.71 -54.56 19.12
C HIS A 346 -30.05 -53.79 19.18
N ALA A 347 -31.12 -54.39 19.68
CA ALA A 347 -32.41 -53.72 19.88
C ALA A 347 -32.31 -52.59 20.93
N GLN A 348 -31.66 -52.85 22.07
CA GLN A 348 -31.44 -51.84 23.12
C GLN A 348 -30.56 -50.70 22.60
N ARG A 349 -29.50 -51.00 21.83
CA ARG A 349 -28.68 -49.98 21.17
C ARG A 349 -29.47 -49.17 20.14
N LEU A 350 -30.32 -49.80 19.32
CA LEU A 350 -31.15 -49.10 18.35
C LEU A 350 -32.12 -48.12 19.04
N GLN A 351 -32.77 -48.55 20.12
CA GLN A 351 -33.67 -47.70 20.91
C GLN A 351 -32.92 -46.51 21.54
N ALA A 352 -31.73 -46.74 22.10
CA ALA A 352 -30.88 -45.67 22.61
C ALA A 352 -30.40 -44.69 21.51
N VAL A 353 -30.03 -45.21 20.33
CA VAL A 353 -29.63 -44.39 19.17
C VAL A 353 -30.80 -43.55 18.66
N ILE A 354 -32.03 -44.06 18.63
CA ILE A 354 -33.22 -43.28 18.25
C ILE A 354 -33.41 -42.09 19.22
N VAL A 355 -33.27 -42.32 20.53
CA VAL A 355 -33.35 -41.26 21.55
C VAL A 355 -32.23 -40.22 21.40
N LEU A 356 -30.98 -40.66 21.17
CA LEU A 356 -29.87 -39.74 20.89
C LEU A 356 -30.12 -38.92 19.60
N GLN A 357 -30.66 -39.53 18.55
CA GLN A 357 -30.99 -38.83 17.31
C GLN A 357 -32.13 -37.82 17.46
N THR A 358 -33.17 -38.07 18.28
CA THR A 358 -34.25 -37.09 18.50
C THR A 358 -33.75 -35.88 19.28
N TYR A 359 -32.94 -36.08 20.33
CA TYR A 359 -32.28 -34.97 21.03
C TYR A 359 -31.29 -34.22 20.14
N TYR A 360 -30.48 -34.92 19.33
CA TYR A 360 -29.57 -34.27 18.38
C TYR A 360 -30.30 -33.42 17.34
N ARG A 361 -31.38 -33.95 16.72
CA ARG A 361 -32.23 -33.19 15.79
C ARG A 361 -32.82 -31.94 16.46
N GLN A 362 -33.30 -32.06 17.70
CA GLN A 362 -33.85 -30.93 18.45
C GLN A 362 -32.77 -29.89 18.81
N TRP A 363 -31.58 -30.33 19.21
CA TRP A 363 -30.43 -29.46 19.50
C TRP A 363 -29.97 -28.71 18.24
N HIS A 364 -29.80 -29.43 17.12
CA HIS A 364 -29.39 -28.85 15.84
C HIS A 364 -30.41 -27.79 15.36
N ALA A 365 -31.72 -28.09 15.45
CA ALA A 365 -32.77 -27.11 15.15
C ALA A 365 -32.70 -25.88 16.06
N LYS A 366 -32.43 -26.05 17.37
CA LYS A 366 -32.23 -24.93 18.31
C LYS A 366 -31.00 -24.08 17.94
N VAL A 367 -29.89 -24.69 17.50
CA VAL A 367 -28.68 -23.98 17.04
C VAL A 367 -28.98 -23.18 15.77
N VAL A 368 -29.56 -23.80 14.74
CA VAL A 368 -29.93 -23.11 13.49
C VAL A 368 -30.90 -21.95 13.76
N VAL A 369 -31.91 -22.12 14.62
CA VAL A 369 -32.83 -21.04 15.00
C VAL A 369 -32.13 -19.94 15.81
N LYS A 370 -31.13 -20.27 16.65
CA LYS A 370 -30.31 -19.28 17.36
C LYS A 370 -29.49 -18.44 16.38
N ASP A 371 -28.92 -19.05 15.34
CA ASP A 371 -28.16 -18.33 14.31
C ASP A 371 -29.04 -17.52 13.36
N LEU A 372 -30.21 -18.01 12.95
CA LEU A 372 -31.19 -17.21 12.20
C LEU A 372 -31.68 -16.00 13.01
N LYS A 373 -31.87 -16.15 14.33
CA LYS A 373 -32.16 -15.02 15.24
C LYS A 373 -30.99 -14.04 15.34
N ARG A 374 -29.74 -14.53 15.40
CA ARG A 374 -28.52 -13.71 15.39
C ARG A 374 -28.39 -12.90 14.09
N GLN A 375 -28.58 -13.55 12.94
CA GLN A 375 -28.57 -12.91 11.61
C GLN A 375 -29.68 -11.87 11.49
N LYS A 376 -30.93 -12.18 11.90
CA LYS A 376 -32.03 -11.20 11.91
C LYS A 376 -31.73 -10.00 12.81
N MET A 377 -31.16 -10.22 14.00
CA MET A 377 -30.79 -9.13 14.91
C MET A 377 -29.68 -8.24 14.32
N LEU A 378 -28.65 -8.83 13.72
CA LEU A 378 -27.58 -8.07 13.05
C LEU A 378 -28.11 -7.26 11.86
N ARG A 379 -29.01 -7.85 11.06
CA ARG A 379 -29.68 -7.16 9.95
C ARG A 379 -30.51 -5.96 10.43
N LEU A 380 -31.37 -6.15 11.44
CA LEU A 380 -32.19 -5.06 11.99
C LEU A 380 -31.35 -3.94 12.63
N LYS A 381 -30.22 -4.27 13.26
CA LYS A 381 -29.26 -3.27 13.76
C LYS A 381 -28.63 -2.48 12.60
N TRP A 382 -28.16 -3.17 11.55
CA TRP A 382 -27.60 -2.52 10.38
C TRP A 382 -28.63 -1.62 9.67
N GLU A 383 -29.88 -2.07 9.52
CA GLU A 383 -30.98 -1.27 8.95
C GLU A 383 -31.21 0.02 9.76
N ALA A 384 -31.27 -0.06 11.09
CA ALA A 384 -31.41 1.10 11.97
C ALA A 384 -30.17 2.02 12.00
N GLU A 385 -28.95 1.47 11.94
CA GLU A 385 -27.70 2.24 11.86
C GLU A 385 -27.58 3.00 10.52
N GLU A 386 -28.14 2.44 9.44
CA GLU A 386 -28.20 3.03 8.11
C GLU A 386 -29.28 4.14 8.03
N GLU A 387 -30.44 3.95 8.65
CA GLU A 387 -31.43 5.03 8.84
C GLU A 387 -30.85 6.20 9.64
N LEU A 388 -30.17 5.92 10.76
CA LEU A 388 -29.47 6.94 11.55
C LEU A 388 -28.30 7.59 10.80
N ARG A 389 -27.68 6.92 9.83
CA ARG A 389 -26.69 7.56 8.93
C ARG A 389 -27.38 8.54 7.98
N LYS A 390 -28.47 8.10 7.32
CA LYS A 390 -29.24 8.93 6.38
C LYS A 390 -29.88 10.16 7.03
N ILE A 391 -30.32 10.06 8.29
CA ILE A 391 -30.81 11.20 9.07
C ILE A 391 -29.66 12.19 9.33
N ARG A 392 -28.51 11.72 9.83
CA ARG A 392 -27.33 12.57 10.07
C ARG A 392 -26.79 13.24 8.80
N GLU A 393 -26.68 12.51 7.69
CA GLU A 393 -26.31 13.11 6.40
C GLU A 393 -27.28 14.22 6.00
N LYS A 394 -28.60 14.00 6.11
CA LYS A 394 -29.61 15.02 5.80
C LYS A 394 -29.50 16.24 6.72
N GLU A 395 -29.29 16.04 8.02
CA GLU A 395 -29.03 17.13 8.96
C GLU A 395 -27.76 17.92 8.62
N GLU A 396 -26.66 17.24 8.28
CA GLU A 396 -25.40 17.87 7.90
C GLU A 396 -25.55 18.67 6.60
N TRP A 397 -26.30 18.17 5.61
CA TRP A 397 -26.64 18.92 4.40
C TRP A 397 -27.52 20.15 4.70
N ILE A 398 -28.50 20.05 5.60
CA ILE A 398 -29.35 21.18 6.01
C ILE A 398 -28.51 22.23 6.76
N LYS A 399 -27.64 21.82 7.68
CA LYS A 399 -26.70 22.70 8.40
C LYS A 399 -25.75 23.40 7.42
N LEU A 400 -25.20 22.67 6.45
CA LEU A 400 -24.32 23.23 5.43
C LEU A 400 -25.04 24.22 4.50
N ASP A 401 -26.27 23.92 4.06
CA ASP A 401 -27.06 24.85 3.23
C ASP A 401 -27.43 26.12 4.01
N TYR A 402 -27.78 25.99 5.29
CA TYR A 402 -27.99 27.14 6.19
C TYR A 402 -26.73 28.01 6.30
N TYR A 403 -25.55 27.43 6.56
CA TYR A 403 -24.29 28.19 6.62
C TYR A 403 -23.94 28.88 5.30
N ARG A 404 -24.19 28.22 4.15
CA ARG A 404 -23.94 28.80 2.82
C ARG A 404 -24.89 29.95 2.48
N ARG A 405 -26.15 29.89 2.92
CA ARG A 405 -27.10 31.02 2.81
C ARG A 405 -26.73 32.18 3.72
N HIS A 406 -26.26 31.90 4.95
CA HIS A 406 -25.88 32.93 5.92
C HIS A 406 -24.58 33.65 5.52
N ASN A 407 -23.58 32.90 5.07
CA ASN A 407 -22.23 33.40 4.78
C ASN A 407 -21.79 33.04 3.34
N PRO A 408 -22.45 33.58 2.30
CA PRO A 408 -22.15 33.23 0.91
C PRO A 408 -20.77 33.76 0.48
N GLN A 409 -19.91 32.89 -0.05
CA GLN A 409 -18.56 33.26 -0.50
C GLN A 409 -18.33 32.95 -1.98
N THR A 410 -18.78 31.78 -2.46
CA THR A 410 -18.58 31.37 -3.86
C THR A 410 -19.75 31.83 -4.75
N LYS A 411 -19.59 31.72 -6.08
CA LYS A 411 -20.69 32.04 -7.02
C LYS A 411 -21.88 31.12 -6.83
N GLU A 412 -21.60 29.86 -6.56
CA GLU A 412 -22.57 28.82 -6.25
C GLU A 412 -23.41 29.18 -5.01
N ASP A 413 -22.82 29.79 -3.98
CA ASP A 413 -23.59 30.24 -2.80
C ASP A 413 -24.61 31.33 -3.18
N PHE A 414 -24.22 32.27 -4.07
CA PHE A 414 -25.13 33.28 -4.60
C PHE A 414 -26.20 32.67 -5.54
N GLU A 415 -25.89 31.60 -6.28
CA GLU A 415 -26.89 30.83 -7.05
C GLU A 415 -27.94 30.18 -6.13
N VAL A 416 -27.56 29.68 -4.94
CA VAL A 416 -28.54 29.19 -3.93
C VAL A 416 -29.44 30.34 -3.47
N LEU A 417 -28.87 31.50 -3.15
CA LEU A 417 -29.63 32.66 -2.65
C LEU A 417 -30.59 33.21 -3.70
N TYR A 418 -30.20 33.30 -4.98
CA TYR A 418 -31.11 33.74 -6.04
C TYR A 418 -32.22 32.70 -6.33
N ASN A 419 -31.95 31.40 -6.23
CA ASN A 419 -32.99 30.37 -6.36
C ASN A 419 -33.95 30.36 -5.15
N ALA A 420 -33.43 30.52 -3.93
CA ALA A 420 -34.26 30.63 -2.73
C ALA A 420 -35.17 31.88 -2.77
N LEU A 421 -34.66 33.01 -3.28
CA LEU A 421 -35.45 34.21 -3.56
C LEU A 421 -36.52 33.95 -4.64
N GLU A 422 -36.18 33.19 -5.68
CA GLU A 422 -37.12 32.88 -6.76
C GLU A 422 -38.26 31.96 -6.31
N LEU A 423 -37.96 30.93 -5.52
CA LEU A 423 -38.97 30.06 -4.90
C LEU A 423 -39.90 30.85 -3.99
N TRP A 424 -39.35 31.66 -3.07
CA TRP A 424 -40.13 32.54 -2.21
C TRP A 424 -41.02 33.51 -3.02
N ARG A 425 -40.49 34.08 -4.11
CA ARG A 425 -41.25 34.97 -5.00
C ARG A 425 -42.40 34.22 -5.69
N GLN A 426 -42.19 32.97 -6.12
CA GLN A 426 -43.24 32.16 -6.76
C GLN A 426 -44.32 31.75 -5.76
N GLU A 427 -43.94 31.38 -4.53
CA GLU A 427 -44.86 31.11 -3.42
C GLU A 427 -45.71 32.33 -3.05
N GLU A 428 -45.09 33.51 -2.89
CA GLU A 428 -45.82 34.77 -2.63
C GLU A 428 -46.69 35.18 -3.82
N PHE A 429 -46.20 35.07 -5.06
CA PHE A 429 -46.97 35.40 -6.24
C PHE A 429 -48.21 34.50 -6.35
N ALA A 430 -48.08 33.20 -6.09
CA ALA A 430 -49.20 32.26 -6.02
C ALA A 430 -50.19 32.65 -4.90
N ARG A 431 -49.69 32.94 -3.69
CA ARG A 431 -50.51 33.36 -2.54
C ARG A 431 -51.29 34.64 -2.81
N ILE A 432 -50.62 35.70 -3.29
CA ILE A 432 -51.25 36.98 -3.61
C ILE A 432 -52.30 36.84 -4.73
N ASN A 433 -52.04 35.97 -5.73
CA ASN A 433 -53.00 35.69 -6.80
C ASN A 433 -54.23 34.89 -6.33
N GLN A 434 -54.13 34.13 -5.23
CA GLN A 434 -55.23 33.40 -4.62
C GLN A 434 -56.03 34.27 -3.63
N SER A 435 -55.35 35.12 -2.85
CA SER A 435 -55.96 35.91 -1.78
C SER A 435 -56.54 37.26 -2.22
N PHE A 436 -56.00 37.90 -3.25
CA PHE A 436 -56.36 39.28 -3.61
C PHE A 436 -56.78 39.42 -5.08
N THR A 437 -57.68 40.37 -5.35
CA THR A 437 -58.12 40.72 -6.72
C THR A 437 -58.02 42.23 -6.97
N GLY A 438 -58.37 42.66 -8.19
CA GLY A 438 -58.52 44.09 -8.51
C GLY A 438 -57.29 44.96 -8.23
N ALA A 439 -57.50 46.01 -7.42
CA ALA A 439 -56.47 46.99 -7.05
C ALA A 439 -55.58 46.50 -5.90
N GLU A 440 -56.14 45.81 -4.91
CA GLU A 440 -55.41 45.27 -3.75
C GLU A 440 -54.31 44.30 -4.19
N ARG A 441 -54.63 43.42 -5.15
CA ARG A 441 -53.65 42.53 -5.78
C ARG A 441 -52.47 43.30 -6.39
N LYS A 442 -52.72 44.47 -7.01
CA LYS A 442 -51.65 45.29 -7.59
C LYS A 442 -50.79 45.92 -6.49
N ALA A 443 -51.39 46.41 -5.41
CA ALA A 443 -50.64 46.94 -4.27
C ALA A 443 -49.75 45.87 -3.62
N ALA A 444 -50.29 44.67 -3.35
CA ALA A 444 -49.53 43.55 -2.80
C ALA A 444 -48.40 43.08 -3.74
N LEU A 445 -48.61 43.10 -5.06
CA LEU A 445 -47.56 42.80 -6.04
C LEU A 445 -46.47 43.88 -6.12
N CYS A 446 -46.80 45.16 -5.90
CA CYS A 446 -45.79 46.21 -5.74
C CYS A 446 -44.98 46.02 -4.45
N GLU A 447 -45.63 45.71 -3.33
CA GLU A 447 -44.93 45.42 -2.05
C GLU A 447 -44.02 44.18 -2.17
N LEU A 448 -44.44 43.15 -2.90
CA LEU A 448 -43.60 41.99 -3.23
C LEU A 448 -42.37 42.39 -4.06
N LEU A 449 -42.54 43.25 -5.08
CA LEU A 449 -41.45 43.77 -5.90
C LEU A 449 -40.47 44.62 -5.06
N GLU A 450 -40.97 45.47 -4.16
CA GLU A 450 -40.13 46.27 -3.26
C GLU A 450 -39.28 45.35 -2.36
N LYS A 451 -39.89 44.36 -1.71
CA LYS A 451 -39.18 43.33 -0.93
C LYS A 451 -38.15 42.57 -1.78
N GLU A 452 -38.51 42.16 -3.00
CA GLU A 452 -37.60 41.52 -3.95
C GLU A 452 -36.37 42.40 -4.23
N THR A 453 -36.55 43.69 -4.53
CA THR A 453 -35.44 44.62 -4.79
C THR A 453 -34.54 44.84 -3.57
N GLN A 454 -35.13 44.92 -2.37
CA GLN A 454 -34.36 45.05 -1.11
C GLN A 454 -33.48 43.82 -0.84
N ILE A 455 -34.01 42.60 -1.06
CA ILE A 455 -33.24 41.37 -0.89
C ILE A 455 -32.16 41.26 -1.97
N ILE A 456 -32.45 41.59 -3.24
CA ILE A 456 -31.45 41.63 -4.32
C ILE A 456 -30.32 42.64 -4.00
N ALA A 457 -30.65 43.83 -3.50
CA ALA A 457 -29.67 44.81 -3.05
C ALA A 457 -28.82 44.28 -1.89
N SER A 458 -29.43 43.56 -0.94
CA SER A 458 -28.71 42.92 0.16
C SER A 458 -27.74 41.83 -0.33
N ILE A 459 -28.21 40.93 -1.20
CA ILE A 459 -27.36 39.92 -1.88
C ILE A 459 -26.20 40.61 -2.62
N GLY A 460 -26.45 41.74 -3.29
CA GLY A 460 -25.42 42.57 -3.92
C GLY A 460 -24.34 43.06 -2.95
N ARG A 461 -24.70 43.50 -1.74
CA ARG A 461 -23.74 43.88 -0.68
C ARG A 461 -22.90 42.68 -0.22
N HIS A 462 -23.52 41.53 0.05
CA HIS A 462 -22.79 40.31 0.40
C HIS A 462 -21.86 39.86 -0.73
N ARG A 463 -22.30 39.95 -1.98
CA ARG A 463 -21.50 39.65 -3.18
C ARG A 463 -20.30 40.60 -3.33
N TYR A 464 -20.43 41.88 -2.97
CA TYR A 464 -19.31 42.82 -2.92
C TYR A 464 -18.30 42.43 -1.84
N ILE A 465 -18.75 42.17 -0.61
CA ILE A 465 -17.89 41.78 0.52
C ILE A 465 -17.14 40.47 0.21
N ALA A 466 -17.86 39.45 -0.27
CA ALA A 466 -17.28 38.18 -0.71
C ALA A 466 -16.26 38.39 -1.85
N ASN A 467 -16.55 39.23 -2.84
CA ASN A 467 -15.58 39.54 -3.90
C ASN A 467 -14.33 40.26 -3.40
N MET A 468 -14.39 41.06 -2.33
CA MET A 468 -13.20 41.67 -1.72
C MET A 468 -12.37 40.61 -0.98
N ALA A 469 -12.97 39.80 -0.11
CA ALA A 469 -12.29 38.71 0.59
C ALA A 469 -11.69 37.67 -0.38
N ASN A 470 -12.45 37.26 -1.41
CA ASN A 470 -11.98 36.39 -2.48
C ASN A 470 -10.82 37.02 -3.27
N ARG A 471 -10.81 38.35 -3.47
CA ARG A 471 -9.70 39.04 -4.15
C ARG A 471 -8.43 39.01 -3.30
N GLU A 472 -8.53 39.21 -2.00
CA GLU A 472 -7.39 39.10 -1.07
C GLU A 472 -6.86 37.66 -1.00
N ALA A 473 -7.74 36.66 -0.89
CA ALA A 473 -7.36 35.24 -0.94
C ALA A 473 -6.75 34.82 -2.31
N LEU A 474 -7.25 35.37 -3.42
CA LEU A 474 -6.66 35.16 -4.76
C LEU A 474 -5.29 35.83 -4.93
N ILE A 475 -5.01 36.91 -4.18
CA ILE A 475 -3.68 37.52 -4.12
C ILE A 475 -2.73 36.62 -3.30
N GLN A 476 -3.15 36.20 -2.10
CA GLN A 476 -2.36 35.32 -1.24
C GLN A 476 -2.02 34.00 -1.95
N THR A 477 -3.03 33.27 -2.43
CA THR A 477 -2.84 31.98 -3.14
C THR A 477 -2.12 32.11 -4.49
N PHE A 478 -2.00 33.31 -5.06
CA PHE A 478 -1.11 33.56 -6.20
C PHE A 478 0.35 33.71 -5.76
N LEU A 479 0.60 34.45 -4.67
CA LEU A 479 1.93 34.58 -4.09
C LEU A 479 2.45 33.24 -3.57
N ASP A 480 1.62 32.45 -2.86
CA ASP A 480 1.98 31.11 -2.37
C ASP A 480 2.39 30.16 -3.50
N LYS A 481 1.76 30.26 -4.68
CA LYS A 481 2.13 29.47 -5.87
C LYS A 481 3.45 29.91 -6.51
N CYS A 482 3.86 31.16 -6.30
CA CYS A 482 5.14 31.66 -6.79
C CYS A 482 6.29 31.34 -5.82
N SER A 483 6.01 31.30 -4.51
CA SER A 483 7.00 31.02 -3.46
C SER A 483 7.10 29.54 -3.05
N ALA A 484 6.21 28.67 -3.53
CA ALA A 484 6.29 27.23 -3.33
C ALA A 484 7.54 26.60 -3.98
N PRO A 485 8.15 25.57 -3.35
CA PRO A 485 9.23 24.82 -3.96
C PRO A 485 8.74 24.03 -5.18
N LYS A 486 9.67 23.65 -6.06
CA LYS A 486 9.38 22.84 -7.25
C LYS A 486 9.34 21.38 -6.85
N VAL A 487 8.19 20.73 -7.08
CA VAL A 487 7.90 19.37 -6.60
C VAL A 487 7.80 18.39 -7.76
N TRP A 488 8.48 17.24 -7.67
CA TRP A 488 8.30 16.13 -8.61
C TRP A 488 8.38 14.76 -7.92
N ARG A 489 7.77 13.75 -8.53
CA ARG A 489 7.88 12.35 -8.09
C ARG A 489 8.99 11.65 -8.86
N THR A 490 9.84 10.92 -8.16
CA THR A 490 10.82 9.99 -8.76
C THR A 490 10.13 8.70 -9.21
N PHE A 491 10.78 7.92 -10.08
CA PHE A 491 10.33 6.58 -10.48
C PHE A 491 10.12 5.64 -9.27
N SER A 492 10.85 5.86 -8.18
CA SER A 492 10.69 5.17 -6.88
C SER A 492 9.53 5.70 -6.01
N GLY A 493 8.60 6.48 -6.56
CA GLY A 493 7.43 7.05 -5.85
C GLY A 493 7.73 8.20 -4.89
N LYS A 494 8.99 8.37 -4.46
CA LYS A 494 9.41 9.45 -3.55
C LYS A 494 9.22 10.82 -4.20
N ILE A 495 8.57 11.72 -3.46
CA ILE A 495 8.47 13.15 -3.77
C ILE A 495 9.82 13.82 -3.43
N ILE A 496 10.28 14.70 -4.30
CA ILE A 496 11.43 15.60 -4.08
C ILE A 496 10.92 17.03 -4.23
N GLU A 497 11.34 17.89 -3.32
CA GLU A 497 11.10 19.33 -3.34
C GLU A 497 12.43 20.05 -3.55
N MET A 498 12.44 21.09 -4.40
CA MET A 498 13.63 21.90 -4.67
C MET A 498 13.26 23.39 -4.71
N ASP A 499 13.92 24.16 -3.86
CA ASP A 499 13.96 25.61 -4.03
C ASP A 499 14.99 26.02 -5.10
N THR A 500 14.65 27.09 -5.81
CA THR A 500 15.54 27.78 -6.73
C THR A 500 15.70 29.23 -6.28
N GLN A 501 16.76 29.91 -6.73
CA GLN A 501 16.94 31.35 -6.47
C GLN A 501 15.67 32.16 -6.80
N PHE A 502 14.91 31.75 -7.82
CA PHE A 502 13.65 32.39 -8.21
C PHE A 502 12.48 32.12 -7.23
N THR A 503 12.33 30.91 -6.65
CA THR A 503 11.28 30.64 -5.63
C THR A 503 11.63 31.29 -4.29
N ILE A 504 12.92 31.34 -3.95
CA ILE A 504 13.44 32.10 -2.80
C ILE A 504 13.13 33.59 -2.98
N ARG A 505 13.45 34.19 -4.14
CA ARG A 505 13.13 35.60 -4.44
C ARG A 505 11.62 35.88 -4.42
N ALA A 506 10.80 34.96 -4.94
CA ALA A 506 9.35 35.08 -4.85
C ALA A 506 8.85 35.02 -3.39
N ARG A 507 9.53 34.28 -2.50
CA ARG A 507 9.25 34.19 -1.06
C ARG A 507 9.66 35.46 -0.31
N GLU A 508 10.81 36.06 -0.64
CA GLU A 508 11.22 37.39 -0.15
C GLU A 508 10.16 38.44 -0.48
N LEU A 509 9.79 38.55 -1.76
CA LEU A 509 8.77 39.49 -2.25
C LEU A 509 7.39 39.25 -1.61
N GLN A 510 7.01 37.98 -1.40
CA GLN A 510 5.80 37.64 -0.67
C GLN A 510 5.86 38.09 0.80
N ASN A 511 6.99 37.91 1.48
CA ASN A 511 7.14 38.31 2.87
C ASN A 511 7.06 39.83 3.02
N ILE A 512 7.73 40.59 2.14
CA ILE A 512 7.62 42.06 2.10
C ILE A 512 6.16 42.48 1.85
N TYR A 513 5.43 41.80 0.95
CA TYR A 513 4.01 42.08 0.73
C TYR A 513 3.15 41.81 1.97
N LYS A 514 3.40 40.70 2.68
CA LYS A 514 2.74 40.37 3.96
C LYS A 514 3.01 41.47 5.00
N CYS A 515 4.26 41.91 5.16
CA CYS A 515 4.64 43.00 6.06
C CYS A 515 3.95 44.34 5.72
N ILE A 516 3.85 44.71 4.44
CA ILE A 516 3.16 45.94 4.01
C ILE A 516 1.66 45.91 4.37
N MET A 517 1.06 44.71 4.41
CA MET A 517 -0.36 44.47 4.71
C MET A 517 -0.67 44.30 6.20
N LEU A 518 0.34 44.28 7.08
CA LEU A 518 0.11 44.24 8.53
C LEU A 518 -0.63 45.50 9.00
N LYS A 519 -1.66 45.28 9.81
CA LYS A 519 -2.42 46.33 10.50
C LYS A 519 -1.91 46.44 11.93
N ASN A 520 -2.02 47.63 12.53
CA ASN A 520 -1.70 47.90 13.93
C ASN A 520 -0.22 47.70 14.35
N ILE A 521 0.72 47.75 13.39
CA ILE A 521 2.15 47.89 13.69
C ILE A 521 2.50 49.33 14.13
N SER A 522 3.57 49.48 14.91
CA SER A 522 4.10 50.75 15.39
C SER A 522 4.64 51.64 14.25
N GLN A 523 5.04 52.87 14.59
CA GLN A 523 5.63 53.79 13.61
C GLN A 523 7.01 53.30 13.15
N ASP A 524 7.84 52.82 14.07
CA ASP A 524 9.22 52.39 13.79
C ASP A 524 9.23 51.09 12.95
N GLU A 525 8.45 50.07 13.34
CA GLU A 525 8.26 48.86 12.53
C GLU A 525 7.74 49.18 11.11
N ARG A 526 6.88 50.21 10.98
CA ARG A 526 6.39 50.65 9.67
C ARG A 526 7.50 51.33 8.86
N LEU A 527 8.37 52.12 9.49
CA LEU A 527 9.53 52.73 8.83
C LEU A 527 10.51 51.64 8.34
N ASP A 528 10.79 50.60 9.13
CA ASP A 528 11.63 49.46 8.72
C ASP A 528 11.05 48.67 7.53
N VAL A 529 9.74 48.42 7.54
CA VAL A 529 9.03 47.79 6.41
C VAL A 529 9.09 48.66 5.15
N LEU A 530 8.92 49.98 5.30
CA LEU A 530 9.03 50.94 4.19
C LEU A 530 10.48 51.08 3.68
N LEU A 531 11.48 51.00 4.54
CA LEU A 531 12.90 51.01 4.18
C LEU A 531 13.30 49.73 3.44
N THR A 532 12.83 48.56 3.90
CA THR A 532 13.03 47.27 3.25
C THR A 532 12.40 47.25 1.86
N LEU A 533 11.17 47.76 1.74
CA LEU A 533 10.51 47.96 0.44
C LEU A 533 11.30 48.94 -0.44
N LYS A 534 11.76 50.07 0.10
CA LYS A 534 12.54 51.09 -0.62
C LYS A 534 13.86 50.53 -1.17
N HIS A 535 14.52 49.63 -0.45
CA HIS A 535 15.72 48.95 -0.94
C HIS A 535 15.41 47.95 -2.07
N THR A 536 14.44 47.06 -1.89
CA THR A 536 14.11 46.06 -2.94
C THR A 536 13.54 46.67 -4.22
N VAL A 537 12.83 47.80 -4.12
CA VAL A 537 12.28 48.53 -5.27
C VAL A 537 13.36 49.33 -6.02
N LYS A 538 14.45 49.73 -5.36
CA LYS A 538 15.60 50.42 -5.97
C LYS A 538 16.46 49.52 -6.87
N GLU A 539 16.30 48.20 -6.83
CA GLU A 539 17.05 47.27 -7.68
C GLU A 539 16.74 47.46 -9.18
N HIS A 540 15.61 48.09 -9.52
CA HIS A 540 15.17 48.27 -10.91
C HIS A 540 14.60 49.69 -11.13
N GLU A 541 15.22 50.46 -12.02
CA GLU A 541 14.73 51.81 -12.38
C GLU A 541 13.66 51.74 -13.48
N CYS A 542 12.39 52.01 -13.12
CA CYS A 542 11.32 52.22 -14.09
C CYS A 542 10.19 53.10 -13.50
N LYS A 543 9.23 53.51 -14.33
CA LYS A 543 8.12 54.38 -13.89
C LYS A 543 7.31 53.80 -12.72
N LEU A 544 7.12 52.48 -12.69
CA LEU A 544 6.40 51.80 -11.60
C LEU A 544 7.18 51.84 -10.29
N THR A 545 8.51 51.69 -10.31
CA THR A 545 9.33 51.77 -9.10
C THR A 545 9.48 53.21 -8.63
N GLN A 546 9.56 54.18 -9.54
CA GLN A 546 9.49 55.62 -9.24
C GLN A 546 8.18 56.00 -8.52
N GLU A 547 7.01 55.61 -9.06
CA GLU A 547 5.72 55.84 -8.37
C GLU A 547 5.65 55.21 -6.97
N ILE A 548 6.23 54.02 -6.78
CA ILE A 548 6.29 53.36 -5.48
C ILE A 548 7.19 54.15 -4.51
N LEU A 549 8.35 54.61 -4.96
CA LEU A 549 9.30 55.39 -4.16
C LEU A 549 8.72 56.74 -3.73
N GLU A 550 8.07 57.48 -4.63
CA GLU A 550 7.39 58.75 -4.31
C GLU A 550 6.29 58.55 -3.25
N LEU A 551 5.54 57.45 -3.32
CA LEU A 551 4.49 57.15 -2.35
C LEU A 551 5.03 56.68 -1.00
N ILE A 552 6.14 55.94 -0.97
CA ILE A 552 6.84 55.58 0.26
C ILE A 552 7.32 56.84 0.98
N ASP A 553 8.01 57.72 0.27
CA ASP A 553 8.58 58.92 0.86
C ASP A 553 7.48 59.88 1.32
N ARG A 554 6.35 59.92 0.60
CA ARG A 554 5.13 60.59 1.06
C ARG A 554 4.45 59.91 2.26
N GLU A 555 4.54 58.59 2.45
CA GLU A 555 4.04 57.94 3.69
C GLU A 555 4.90 58.36 4.88
N VAL A 556 6.23 58.31 4.73
CA VAL A 556 7.20 58.74 5.75
C VAL A 556 6.95 60.21 6.12
N ASP A 557 6.88 61.11 5.14
CA ASP A 557 6.65 62.54 5.36
C ASP A 557 5.35 62.83 6.14
N LEU A 558 4.28 62.09 5.87
CA LEU A 558 3.00 62.26 6.58
C LEU A 558 3.02 61.60 7.97
N MET A 559 3.73 60.49 8.14
CA MET A 559 3.94 59.87 9.46
C MET A 559 4.77 60.78 10.38
N MET A 560 5.89 61.32 9.90
CA MET A 560 6.75 62.25 10.66
C MET A 560 6.03 63.56 11.01
N ARG A 561 4.99 63.94 10.27
CA ARG A 561 4.08 65.06 10.58
C ARG A 561 2.91 64.68 11.51
N GLY A 562 2.90 63.47 12.08
CA GLY A 562 1.90 63.01 13.05
C GLY A 562 0.52 62.65 12.46
N VAL A 563 0.41 62.37 11.16
CA VAL A 563 -0.89 62.05 10.53
C VAL A 563 -1.42 60.69 11.03
N LYS A 564 -2.62 60.71 11.64
CA LYS A 564 -3.30 59.52 12.19
C LYS A 564 -3.46 58.41 11.14
N HIS A 565 -3.16 57.17 11.52
CA HIS A 565 -3.04 56.03 10.60
C HIS A 565 -4.27 55.75 9.71
N HIS A 566 -5.50 56.06 10.14
CA HIS A 566 -6.69 55.89 9.31
C HIS A 566 -6.67 56.79 8.06
N ASN A 567 -6.11 58.01 8.15
CA ASN A 567 -5.98 58.91 7.00
C ASN A 567 -4.92 58.42 5.98
N LEU A 568 -4.03 57.51 6.38
CA LEU A 568 -3.03 56.92 5.51
C LEU A 568 -3.52 55.64 4.80
N GLU A 569 -4.70 55.10 5.15
CA GLU A 569 -5.15 53.79 4.66
C GLU A 569 -5.24 53.73 3.12
N GLY A 570 -5.75 54.78 2.48
CA GLY A 570 -5.83 54.86 1.02
C GLY A 570 -4.45 54.90 0.34
N LEU A 571 -3.47 55.55 0.97
CA LEU A 571 -2.10 55.63 0.47
C LEU A 571 -1.37 54.29 0.66
N ARG A 572 -1.53 53.65 1.83
CA ARG A 572 -1.05 52.28 2.11
C ARG A 572 -1.61 51.26 1.13
N LYS A 573 -2.92 51.34 0.82
CA LYS A 573 -3.57 50.52 -0.21
C LYS A 573 -3.01 50.78 -1.61
N ARG A 574 -2.65 52.02 -1.99
CA ARG A 574 -2.00 52.32 -3.27
C ARG A 574 -0.59 51.71 -3.34
N ILE A 575 0.25 51.91 -2.32
CA ILE A 575 1.60 51.30 -2.25
C ILE A 575 1.51 49.79 -2.40
N ALA A 576 0.66 49.12 -1.63
CA ALA A 576 0.49 47.67 -1.69
C ALA A 576 -0.01 47.19 -3.06
N THR A 577 -0.91 47.95 -3.72
CA THR A 577 -1.43 47.61 -5.05
C THR A 577 -0.35 47.74 -6.13
N LEU A 578 0.47 48.80 -6.07
CA LEU A 578 1.58 49.00 -7.00
C LEU A 578 2.72 48.00 -6.74
N PHE A 579 3.04 47.69 -5.49
CA PHE A 579 4.01 46.64 -5.17
C PHE A 579 3.51 45.25 -5.61
N PHE A 580 2.22 44.95 -5.50
CA PHE A 580 1.67 43.73 -6.09
C PHE A 580 1.74 43.71 -7.63
N HIS A 581 1.65 44.87 -8.29
CA HIS A 581 1.92 44.97 -9.73
C HIS A 581 3.40 44.71 -10.04
N TYR A 582 4.33 45.25 -9.23
CA TYR A 582 5.76 44.99 -9.32
C TYR A 582 6.06 43.48 -9.19
N ILE A 583 5.53 42.81 -8.15
CA ILE A 583 5.67 41.35 -7.98
C ILE A 583 5.08 40.58 -9.17
N LYS A 584 4.08 41.12 -9.87
CA LYS A 584 3.47 40.49 -11.05
C LYS A 584 4.23 40.67 -12.36
N THR A 585 5.29 41.48 -12.38
CA THR A 585 6.09 41.71 -13.59
C THR A 585 7.19 40.64 -13.69
N PRO A 586 7.24 39.82 -14.77
CA PRO A 586 8.22 38.73 -14.87
C PRO A 586 9.69 39.14 -14.81
N LEU A 587 10.01 40.40 -15.14
CA LEU A 587 11.36 40.97 -15.01
C LEU A 587 11.83 41.05 -13.55
N PHE A 588 10.91 41.21 -12.60
CA PHE A 588 11.19 41.42 -11.17
C PHE A 588 10.88 40.15 -10.34
N ASN A 589 10.01 39.27 -10.85
CA ASN A 589 9.73 37.96 -10.28
C ASN A 589 9.62 36.88 -11.39
N PRO A 590 10.71 36.17 -11.73
CA PRO A 590 10.73 35.26 -12.87
C PRO A 590 9.82 34.02 -12.75
N GLU A 591 9.46 33.53 -11.55
CA GLU A 591 8.50 32.42 -11.44
C GLU A 591 7.09 32.81 -11.91
N VAL A 592 6.72 34.09 -11.86
CA VAL A 592 5.38 34.56 -12.29
C VAL A 592 5.12 34.27 -13.77
N ALA A 593 6.15 34.20 -14.62
CA ALA A 593 6.02 33.85 -16.03
C ALA A 593 5.26 32.53 -16.26
N ARG A 594 5.33 31.59 -15.30
CA ARG A 594 4.65 30.28 -15.33
C ARG A 594 3.17 30.34 -14.96
N HIS A 595 2.76 31.39 -14.25
CA HIS A 595 1.41 31.55 -13.69
C HIS A 595 0.58 32.63 -14.41
N LEU A 596 1.19 33.36 -15.37
CA LEU A 596 0.47 34.27 -16.27
C LEU A 596 -0.24 33.48 -17.37
N LYS A 597 -1.57 33.57 -17.42
CA LYS A 597 -2.43 32.90 -18.43
C LYS A 597 -2.36 33.51 -19.85
N VAL A 598 -1.45 34.46 -20.08
CA VAL A 598 -1.41 35.31 -21.27
C VAL A 598 -0.06 35.05 -21.95
N PRO A 599 -0.03 34.39 -23.13
CA PRO A 599 1.18 34.27 -23.93
C PRO A 599 1.76 35.66 -24.21
N GLN A 600 3.08 35.80 -24.11
CA GLN A 600 3.74 37.11 -24.21
C GLN A 600 3.77 37.65 -25.66
N ASP A 601 3.58 36.80 -26.66
CA ASP A 601 3.56 37.15 -28.09
C ASP A 601 2.21 37.72 -28.56
N PRO A 602 2.12 39.00 -28.98
CA PRO A 602 0.86 39.61 -29.44
C PRO A 602 0.27 38.94 -30.69
N LEU A 603 1.09 38.29 -31.51
CA LEU A 603 0.67 37.68 -32.77
C LEU A 603 -0.24 36.45 -32.56
N MET A 604 -0.11 35.75 -31.43
CA MET A 604 -0.85 34.51 -31.14
C MET A 604 -2.35 34.73 -30.90
N PHE A 605 -2.76 35.93 -30.52
CA PHE A 605 -4.17 36.27 -30.26
C PHE A 605 -5.02 36.37 -31.54
N SER A 606 -4.38 36.66 -32.68
CA SER A 606 -5.05 37.02 -33.94
C SER A 606 -5.98 35.95 -34.55
N LYS A 607 -5.84 34.67 -34.15
CA LYS A 607 -6.51 33.54 -34.82
C LYS A 607 -7.62 32.83 -34.00
N LYS A 608 -7.89 33.24 -32.76
CA LYS A 608 -8.81 32.50 -31.84
C LYS A 608 -9.77 33.38 -31.01
N VAL A 609 -10.14 34.57 -31.49
CA VAL A 609 -11.10 35.47 -30.82
C VAL A 609 -12.41 35.62 -31.58
N ASP A 610 -13.53 35.60 -30.84
CA ASP A 610 -14.89 35.83 -31.36
C ASP A 610 -15.51 37.05 -30.64
N PHE A 611 -16.48 37.74 -31.28
CA PHE A 611 -17.12 38.94 -30.75
C PHE A 611 -18.44 38.65 -30.03
N CYS A 612 -18.56 39.07 -28.77
CA CYS A 612 -19.81 38.96 -28.02
C CYS A 612 -20.66 40.23 -28.16
N ARG A 613 -21.85 40.12 -28.77
CA ARG A 613 -22.78 41.26 -28.92
C ARG A 613 -23.26 41.86 -27.60
N SER A 614 -23.40 41.04 -26.55
CA SER A 614 -23.97 41.45 -25.26
C SER A 614 -23.05 42.38 -24.45
N CYS A 615 -21.74 42.08 -24.36
CA CYS A 615 -20.77 42.93 -23.68
C CYS A 615 -19.91 43.80 -24.63
N ARG A 616 -20.06 43.62 -25.94
CA ARG A 616 -19.29 44.31 -27.00
C ARG A 616 -17.77 44.11 -26.93
N LEU A 617 -17.33 42.98 -26.35
CA LEU A 617 -15.91 42.60 -26.26
C LEU A 617 -15.57 41.49 -27.25
N TYR A 618 -14.36 41.55 -27.79
CA TYR A 618 -13.68 40.41 -28.41
C TYR A 618 -13.10 39.55 -27.30
N LEU A 619 -13.41 38.26 -27.29
CA LEU A 619 -13.01 37.31 -26.25
C LEU A 619 -12.47 36.02 -26.90
N PRO A 620 -11.57 35.28 -26.24
CA PRO A 620 -11.13 33.96 -26.73
C PRO A 620 -12.31 33.01 -26.91
N ARG A 621 -12.25 32.12 -27.91
CA ARG A 621 -13.31 31.13 -28.17
C ARG A 621 -13.70 30.28 -26.96
N THR A 622 -12.77 30.04 -26.04
CA THR A 622 -12.99 29.32 -24.77
C THR A 622 -13.93 30.04 -23.80
N GLU A 623 -14.10 31.37 -23.91
CA GLU A 623 -15.08 32.13 -23.12
C GLU A 623 -16.53 32.03 -23.64
N PHE A 624 -16.78 31.31 -24.73
CA PHE A 624 -18.11 31.00 -25.25
C PHE A 624 -18.53 29.56 -24.90
N ALA A 625 -19.84 29.27 -24.94
CA ALA A 625 -20.33 27.90 -24.86
C ALA A 625 -20.02 27.15 -26.17
N ALA A 626 -19.73 25.85 -26.07
CA ALA A 626 -19.47 25.04 -27.26
C ALA A 626 -20.72 24.97 -28.16
N SER A 627 -20.53 24.84 -29.47
CA SER A 627 -21.64 24.62 -30.40
C SER A 627 -21.93 23.13 -30.50
N ALA A 628 -23.05 22.67 -29.94
CA ALA A 628 -23.50 21.27 -30.06
C ALA A 628 -23.96 20.88 -31.50
N GLY A 629 -23.93 21.82 -32.45
CA GLY A 629 -24.29 21.61 -33.86
C GLY A 629 -23.10 21.77 -34.80
N PRO A 630 -22.98 20.95 -35.87
CA PRO A 630 -21.84 20.91 -36.80
C PRO A 630 -21.88 22.04 -37.83
N GLY A 631 -21.76 23.29 -37.35
CA GLY A 631 -21.71 24.48 -38.19
C GLY A 631 -20.98 25.64 -37.50
N PRO A 632 -20.56 26.67 -38.26
CA PRO A 632 -19.96 27.86 -37.67
C PRO A 632 -20.93 28.51 -36.66
N PRO A 633 -20.45 28.98 -35.49
CA PRO A 633 -21.32 29.51 -34.46
C PRO A 633 -22.08 30.74 -34.98
N PRO A 634 -23.42 30.82 -34.78
CA PRO A 634 -24.22 31.94 -35.26
C PRO A 634 -23.69 33.26 -34.71
N HIS A 635 -23.48 34.21 -35.60
CA HIS A 635 -22.79 35.47 -35.30
C HIS A 635 -23.53 36.26 -34.21
N GLY A 636 -22.95 36.28 -33.01
CA GLY A 636 -23.46 37.04 -31.87
C GLY A 636 -23.97 36.23 -30.68
N ARG A 637 -23.54 34.96 -30.49
CA ARG A 637 -23.75 34.26 -29.21
C ARG A 637 -23.26 35.13 -28.01
N PRO A 638 -23.95 35.12 -26.86
CA PRO A 638 -23.39 35.66 -25.62
C PRO A 638 -22.17 34.82 -25.17
N CYS A 639 -21.18 35.46 -24.55
CA CYS A 639 -20.11 34.76 -23.85
C CYS A 639 -20.63 34.20 -22.51
N ARG A 640 -19.92 33.23 -21.91
CA ARG A 640 -20.30 32.56 -20.66
C ARG A 640 -20.64 33.53 -19.53
N ARG A 641 -19.97 34.69 -19.44
CA ARG A 641 -20.29 35.75 -18.48
C ARG A 641 -21.67 36.38 -18.73
N CYS A 642 -22.00 36.71 -19.97
CA CYS A 642 -23.31 37.27 -20.32
C CYS A 642 -24.42 36.21 -20.22
N SER A 643 -24.14 34.95 -20.54
CA SER A 643 -25.10 33.85 -20.33
C SER A 643 -25.40 33.65 -18.84
N ALA A 644 -24.37 33.63 -17.98
CA ALA A 644 -24.55 33.50 -16.53
C ALA A 644 -25.32 34.70 -15.94
N LEU A 645 -25.00 35.93 -16.35
CA LEU A 645 -25.76 37.12 -15.94
C LEU A 645 -27.21 37.09 -16.44
N GLY A 646 -27.47 36.58 -17.63
CA GLY A 646 -28.83 36.36 -18.14
C GLY A 646 -29.60 35.31 -17.32
N GLN A 647 -28.94 34.23 -16.92
CA GLN A 647 -29.53 33.22 -16.02
C GLN A 647 -29.81 33.80 -14.63
N GLU A 648 -28.87 34.51 -14.01
CA GLU A 648 -29.04 35.22 -12.73
C GLU A 648 -30.20 36.24 -12.79
N ALA A 649 -30.39 36.92 -13.93
CA ALA A 649 -31.41 37.95 -14.10
C ALA A 649 -32.81 37.42 -14.45
N TRP A 650 -32.92 36.35 -15.25
CA TRP A 650 -34.19 35.94 -15.86
C TRP A 650 -34.72 34.57 -15.41
N GLN A 651 -33.84 33.65 -15.01
CA GLN A 651 -34.24 32.26 -14.68
C GLN A 651 -34.01 31.90 -13.21
N ARG A 652 -32.92 32.38 -12.61
CA ARG A 652 -32.50 32.13 -11.20
C ARG A 652 -32.39 30.67 -10.75
N GLN A 653 -32.59 29.72 -11.66
CA GLN A 653 -32.43 28.29 -11.44
C GLN A 653 -31.00 27.98 -10.96
N SER A 654 -30.86 27.36 -9.78
CA SER A 654 -29.56 26.90 -9.29
C SER A 654 -29.22 25.53 -9.88
N PHE A 655 -28.22 25.45 -10.75
CA PHE A 655 -27.77 24.17 -11.31
C PHE A 655 -26.89 23.35 -10.35
N LEU A 656 -26.78 23.74 -9.06
CA LEU A 656 -25.84 23.11 -8.13
C LEU A 656 -26.06 21.61 -7.94
N LYS A 657 -27.30 21.14 -7.84
CA LYS A 657 -27.56 19.70 -7.66
C LYS A 657 -27.06 18.89 -8.86
N LEU A 658 -27.31 19.39 -10.08
CA LEU A 658 -26.81 18.81 -11.34
C LEU A 658 -25.27 18.91 -11.46
N LYS A 659 -24.68 20.01 -10.96
CA LYS A 659 -23.22 20.20 -10.91
C LYS A 659 -22.55 19.22 -9.94
N CYS A 660 -23.13 19.00 -8.77
CA CYS A 660 -22.69 17.98 -7.82
C CYS A 660 -22.84 16.57 -8.41
N LEU A 661 -23.93 16.28 -9.13
CA LEU A 661 -24.15 15.00 -9.81
C LEU A 661 -23.09 14.76 -10.91
N LEU A 662 -22.77 15.77 -11.73
CA LEU A 662 -21.69 15.72 -12.72
C LEU A 662 -20.31 15.57 -12.07
N GLN A 663 -20.05 16.23 -10.93
CA GLN A 663 -18.80 16.03 -10.18
C GLN A 663 -18.67 14.61 -9.60
N ARG A 664 -19.77 14.00 -9.13
CA ARG A 664 -19.80 12.58 -8.71
C ARG A 664 -19.51 11.65 -9.89
N LEU A 665 -20.14 11.89 -11.04
CA LEU A 665 -19.89 11.14 -12.29
C LEU A 665 -18.42 11.21 -12.69
N HIS A 666 -17.83 12.41 -12.76
CA HIS A 666 -16.40 12.60 -13.04
C HIS A 666 -15.49 11.90 -12.02
N SER A 667 -15.87 11.89 -10.74
CA SER A 667 -15.09 11.22 -9.69
C SER A 667 -15.18 9.70 -9.79
N ALA A 668 -16.36 9.16 -10.06
CA ALA A 668 -16.57 7.72 -10.24
C ALA A 668 -15.85 7.19 -11.48
N GLU A 669 -15.98 7.88 -12.62
CA GLU A 669 -15.30 7.49 -13.87
C GLU A 669 -13.78 7.72 -13.84
N ALA A 670 -13.29 8.63 -12.98
CA ALA A 670 -11.86 8.76 -12.71
C ALA A 670 -11.24 7.59 -11.91
N HIS A 671 -12.03 6.60 -11.47
CA HIS A 671 -11.50 5.37 -10.86
C HIS A 671 -11.39 4.18 -11.83
N TYR A 672 -11.77 4.34 -13.10
CA TYR A 672 -11.63 3.32 -14.13
C TYR A 672 -10.42 3.57 -15.03
N GLU A 673 -9.78 2.50 -15.48
CA GLU A 673 -8.60 2.56 -16.38
C GLU A 673 -9.00 2.71 -17.86
N ASP A 674 -10.29 2.61 -18.18
CA ASP A 674 -10.89 2.52 -19.54
C ASP A 674 -10.84 3.81 -20.39
N ASP A 675 -10.07 4.84 -19.98
CA ASP A 675 -10.01 6.17 -20.60
C ASP A 675 -11.38 6.80 -20.99
N PRO A 676 -12.38 6.93 -20.08
CA PRO A 676 -13.76 7.29 -20.44
C PRO A 676 -13.94 8.74 -20.93
N LYS A 677 -13.67 8.98 -22.22
CA LYS A 677 -13.65 10.34 -22.83
C LYS A 677 -15.03 11.00 -22.84
N ILE A 678 -16.08 10.20 -23.03
CA ILE A 678 -17.47 10.67 -23.11
C ILE A 678 -17.93 11.28 -21.78
N ALA A 679 -17.50 10.71 -20.64
CA ALA A 679 -17.85 11.21 -19.31
C ALA A 679 -17.38 12.65 -19.08
N PHE A 680 -16.12 12.95 -19.40
CA PHE A 680 -15.51 14.28 -19.21
C PHE A 680 -15.92 15.32 -20.27
N LEU A 681 -16.61 14.90 -21.34
CA LEU A 681 -17.17 15.79 -22.36
C LEU A 681 -18.53 16.41 -21.98
N MET A 682 -19.26 15.79 -21.05
CA MET A 682 -20.61 16.22 -20.67
C MET A 682 -20.60 17.61 -20.03
N GLN A 683 -21.39 18.54 -20.56
CA GLN A 683 -21.59 19.86 -19.98
C GLN A 683 -22.80 19.84 -19.03
N LEU A 684 -22.93 20.91 -18.25
CA LEU A 684 -23.97 21.03 -17.22
C LEU A 684 -25.39 20.97 -17.82
N GLN A 685 -25.57 21.52 -19.02
CA GLN A 685 -26.80 21.48 -19.80
C GLN A 685 -27.12 20.08 -20.34
N ASP A 686 -26.10 19.29 -20.69
CA ASP A 686 -26.26 17.92 -21.18
C ASP A 686 -26.76 17.01 -20.05
N ILE A 687 -26.18 17.16 -18.86
CA ILE A 687 -26.64 16.47 -17.64
C ILE A 687 -28.03 16.96 -17.22
N GLN A 688 -28.35 18.25 -17.36
CA GLN A 688 -29.71 18.75 -17.14
C GLN A 688 -30.71 18.03 -18.05
N TYR A 689 -30.46 18.00 -19.36
CA TYR A 689 -31.35 17.34 -20.32
C TYR A 689 -31.49 15.83 -20.03
N LEU A 690 -30.39 15.17 -19.70
CA LEU A 690 -30.36 13.75 -19.36
C LEU A 690 -31.20 13.45 -18.10
N VAL A 691 -31.03 14.22 -17.03
CA VAL A 691 -31.76 14.02 -15.77
C VAL A 691 -33.24 14.41 -15.93
N GLU A 692 -33.54 15.60 -16.45
CA GLU A 692 -34.91 16.15 -16.48
C GLU A 692 -35.78 15.51 -17.58
N ASN A 693 -35.27 15.34 -18.80
CA ASN A 693 -36.11 14.89 -19.94
C ASN A 693 -36.03 13.38 -20.22
N ILE A 694 -34.88 12.75 -19.98
CA ILE A 694 -34.73 11.30 -20.23
C ILE A 694 -35.02 10.50 -18.95
N TRP A 695 -34.52 10.93 -17.79
CA TRP A 695 -34.75 10.24 -16.51
C TRP A 695 -35.90 10.79 -15.65
N ALA A 696 -36.52 11.92 -16.03
CA ALA A 696 -37.63 12.56 -15.31
C ALA A 696 -37.30 13.00 -13.86
N SER A 697 -36.01 13.18 -13.54
CA SER A 697 -35.51 13.54 -12.20
C SER A 697 -35.86 12.55 -11.08
N GLN A 698 -36.12 11.28 -11.39
CA GLN A 698 -36.42 10.22 -10.42
C GLN A 698 -35.44 9.05 -10.52
N SER A 699 -35.20 8.32 -9.42
CA SER A 699 -34.52 7.01 -9.51
C SER A 699 -35.39 5.99 -10.25
N VAL A 700 -34.78 5.17 -11.10
CA VAL A 700 -35.53 4.24 -11.97
C VAL A 700 -36.15 3.08 -11.20
N LEU A 701 -35.63 2.76 -10.00
CA LEU A 701 -36.12 1.70 -9.12
C LEU A 701 -37.10 2.23 -8.07
N SER A 702 -36.64 3.00 -7.07
CA SER A 702 -37.50 3.49 -5.98
C SER A 702 -38.34 4.74 -6.30
N ALA A 703 -38.28 5.28 -7.53
CA ALA A 703 -38.94 6.55 -7.91
C ALA A 703 -38.56 7.75 -7.01
N GLY A 704 -37.33 7.75 -6.46
CA GLY A 704 -36.87 8.77 -5.52
C GLY A 704 -36.52 10.09 -6.22
N ASN A 705 -37.10 11.21 -5.77
CA ASN A 705 -36.97 12.52 -6.41
C ASN A 705 -35.83 13.40 -5.87
N ASP A 706 -35.08 12.98 -4.84
CA ASP A 706 -34.03 13.82 -4.26
C ASP A 706 -32.74 13.78 -5.08
N LEU A 707 -32.59 14.76 -5.96
CA LEU A 707 -31.37 15.05 -6.73
C LEU A 707 -30.07 15.08 -5.89
N ASN A 708 -30.13 15.25 -4.56
CA ASN A 708 -28.95 15.14 -3.70
C ASN A 708 -28.51 13.69 -3.44
N ASP A 709 -29.41 12.71 -3.53
CA ASP A 709 -29.13 11.29 -3.34
C ASP A 709 -29.01 10.52 -4.67
N LEU A 710 -29.44 11.12 -5.78
CA LEU A 710 -29.31 10.56 -7.12
C LEU A 710 -27.87 10.58 -7.65
N VAL A 711 -27.53 9.55 -8.43
CA VAL A 711 -26.24 9.27 -9.06
C VAL A 711 -26.49 8.68 -10.45
N LEU A 712 -25.73 9.11 -11.46
CA LEU A 712 -25.65 8.42 -12.75
C LEU A 712 -24.56 7.35 -12.68
N VAL A 713 -24.92 6.10 -12.94
CA VAL A 713 -24.04 4.92 -12.90
C VAL A 713 -23.99 4.27 -14.30
N ARG A 714 -22.91 3.56 -14.63
CA ARG A 714 -22.85 2.70 -15.82
C ARG A 714 -23.96 1.64 -15.77
N TRP A 715 -24.69 1.45 -16.86
CA TRP A 715 -25.71 0.40 -16.97
C TRP A 715 -25.07 -0.97 -17.22
N ASP A 716 -24.18 -1.04 -18.20
CA ASP A 716 -23.23 -2.15 -18.36
C ASP A 716 -21.87 -1.73 -17.83
N ARG A 717 -21.35 -2.50 -16.87
CA ARG A 717 -20.05 -2.27 -16.23
C ARG A 717 -18.89 -2.55 -17.20
N SER A 718 -19.06 -3.41 -18.20
CA SER A 718 -18.04 -3.78 -19.18
C SER A 718 -17.80 -2.72 -20.26
N LEU A 719 -18.70 -1.74 -20.37
CA LEU A 719 -18.65 -0.65 -21.34
C LEU A 719 -18.36 0.69 -20.65
N GLU A 720 -17.73 1.62 -21.38
CA GLU A 720 -17.53 3.01 -20.92
C GLU A 720 -18.86 3.68 -20.54
N TRP A 721 -18.80 4.63 -19.60
CA TRP A 721 -19.94 5.48 -19.32
C TRP A 721 -20.29 6.36 -20.53
N SER A 722 -21.57 6.39 -20.87
CA SER A 722 -22.13 7.27 -21.90
C SER A 722 -23.62 7.51 -21.64
N PRO A 723 -24.26 8.53 -22.25
CA PRO A 723 -25.70 8.77 -22.08
C PRO A 723 -26.60 7.58 -22.46
N TRP A 724 -26.13 6.70 -23.36
CA TRP A 724 -26.80 5.45 -23.76
C TRP A 724 -26.22 4.19 -23.08
N ASN A 725 -25.35 4.36 -22.07
CA ASN A 725 -24.91 3.32 -21.13
C ASN A 725 -25.00 3.82 -19.67
N CYS A 726 -26.04 4.60 -19.35
CA CYS A 726 -26.23 5.14 -18.00
C CYS A 726 -27.57 4.72 -17.37
N ILE A 727 -27.65 4.76 -16.05
CA ILE A 727 -28.90 4.65 -15.29
C ILE A 727 -28.89 5.67 -14.15
N LEU A 728 -30.04 6.29 -13.86
CA LEU A 728 -30.22 7.20 -12.73
C LEU A 728 -30.78 6.45 -11.53
N LEU A 729 -29.98 6.34 -10.47
CA LEU A 729 -30.27 5.55 -9.26
C LEU A 729 -29.97 6.39 -8.01
N THR A 730 -30.48 5.98 -6.84
CA THR A 730 -29.95 6.48 -5.56
C THR A 730 -28.53 5.95 -5.30
N LYS A 731 -27.80 6.53 -4.34
CA LYS A 731 -26.46 6.03 -3.94
C LYS A 731 -26.47 4.52 -3.66
N ASP A 732 -27.43 4.07 -2.86
CA ASP A 732 -27.54 2.68 -2.41
C ASP A 732 -27.92 1.73 -3.55
N GLU A 733 -28.89 2.15 -4.38
CA GLU A 733 -29.28 1.43 -5.59
C GLU A 733 -28.08 1.29 -6.54
N GLY A 734 -27.28 2.35 -6.73
CA GLY A 734 -26.07 2.33 -7.54
C GLY A 734 -24.98 1.38 -7.01
N VAL A 735 -24.77 1.36 -5.70
CA VAL A 735 -23.84 0.43 -5.03
C VAL A 735 -24.35 -1.02 -5.07
N ALA A 736 -25.67 -1.25 -5.10
CA ALA A 736 -26.26 -2.57 -5.31
C ALA A 736 -26.11 -3.01 -6.77
N HIS A 737 -26.44 -2.15 -7.73
CA HIS A 737 -26.31 -2.37 -9.17
C HIS A 737 -24.88 -2.75 -9.57
N LEU A 738 -23.86 -2.05 -9.07
CA LEU A 738 -22.45 -2.34 -9.35
C LEU A 738 -21.93 -3.68 -8.77
N LYS A 739 -22.73 -4.36 -7.92
CA LYS A 739 -22.43 -5.70 -7.38
C LYS A 739 -23.10 -6.83 -8.17
N LEU A 740 -23.96 -6.53 -9.14
CA LEU A 740 -24.60 -7.54 -9.97
C LEU A 740 -23.57 -8.16 -10.93
N THR A 741 -23.57 -9.49 -11.03
CA THR A 741 -22.67 -10.24 -11.92
C THR A 741 -23.10 -10.12 -13.38
N SER A 742 -24.41 -10.11 -13.61
CA SER A 742 -25.03 -9.86 -14.92
C SER A 742 -26.28 -8.98 -14.77
N ILE A 743 -26.65 -8.29 -15.85
CA ILE A 743 -27.85 -7.45 -15.92
C ILE A 743 -29.10 -8.32 -16.13
N GLU A 744 -28.96 -9.41 -16.90
CA GLU A 744 -30.08 -10.23 -17.39
C GLU A 744 -30.61 -11.21 -16.33
N GLU A 745 -29.77 -11.62 -15.37
CA GLU A 745 -30.22 -12.31 -14.15
C GLU A 745 -30.73 -11.35 -13.06
N GLY A 746 -30.27 -10.09 -13.10
CA GLY A 746 -30.55 -9.08 -12.07
C GLY A 746 -31.82 -8.24 -12.28
N TYR A 747 -32.31 -8.12 -13.51
CA TYR A 747 -33.45 -7.27 -13.86
C TYR A 747 -34.45 -7.95 -14.80
N GLU A 748 -35.74 -7.65 -14.61
CA GLU A 748 -36.82 -8.17 -15.45
C GLU A 748 -36.70 -7.70 -16.92
N PRO A 749 -36.96 -8.56 -17.94
CA PRO A 749 -36.88 -8.17 -19.34
C PRO A 749 -37.70 -6.93 -19.74
N LEU A 750 -38.87 -6.70 -19.11
CA LEU A 750 -39.69 -5.50 -19.32
C LEU A 750 -38.98 -4.22 -18.83
N PHE A 751 -38.27 -4.31 -17.71
CA PHE A 751 -37.47 -3.22 -17.16
C PHE A 751 -36.24 -2.93 -18.04
N ILE A 752 -35.55 -3.98 -18.50
CA ILE A 752 -34.43 -3.87 -19.46
C ILE A 752 -34.90 -3.20 -20.75
N HIS A 753 -36.09 -3.55 -21.28
CA HIS A 753 -36.66 -2.91 -22.47
C HIS A 753 -36.98 -1.42 -22.23
N LYS A 754 -37.57 -1.07 -21.09
CA LYS A 754 -37.86 0.32 -20.68
C LYS A 754 -36.57 1.17 -20.61
N ILE A 755 -35.47 0.59 -20.16
CA ILE A 755 -34.15 1.25 -20.11
C ILE A 755 -33.53 1.37 -21.50
N LYS A 756 -33.52 0.30 -22.31
CA LYS A 756 -33.05 0.35 -23.72
C LYS A 756 -33.80 1.41 -24.53
N HIS A 757 -35.09 1.62 -24.29
CA HIS A 757 -35.85 2.73 -24.90
C HIS A 757 -35.32 4.12 -24.48
N LYS A 758 -35.04 4.34 -23.19
CA LYS A 758 -34.42 5.60 -22.71
C LYS A 758 -33.02 5.82 -23.28
N HIS A 759 -32.22 4.76 -23.45
CA HIS A 759 -30.91 4.84 -24.12
C HIS A 759 -31.02 5.22 -25.59
N ILE A 760 -32.07 4.79 -26.31
CA ILE A 760 -32.33 5.22 -27.70
C ILE A 760 -32.67 6.72 -27.74
N LEU A 761 -33.50 7.22 -26.82
CA LEU A 761 -33.78 8.66 -26.70
C LEU A 761 -32.50 9.47 -26.43
N ALA A 762 -31.65 8.99 -25.52
CA ALA A 762 -30.34 9.60 -25.24
C ALA A 762 -29.43 9.59 -26.47
N LYS A 763 -29.32 8.46 -27.18
CA LYS A 763 -28.46 8.30 -28.37
C LYS A 763 -28.89 9.22 -29.53
N ASN A 764 -30.18 9.48 -29.69
CA ASN A 764 -30.69 10.40 -30.70
C ASN A 764 -30.25 11.85 -30.41
N TYR A 765 -30.42 12.31 -29.16
CA TYR A 765 -30.06 13.67 -28.74
C TYR A 765 -28.54 13.90 -28.70
N PHE A 766 -27.79 12.96 -28.10
CA PHE A 766 -26.33 13.04 -27.95
C PHE A 766 -25.55 12.44 -29.13
N SER A 767 -26.20 12.29 -30.29
CA SER A 767 -25.62 11.73 -31.54
C SER A 767 -24.35 12.44 -32.03
N HIS A 768 -24.15 13.70 -31.62
CA HIS A 768 -22.96 14.50 -31.93
C HIS A 768 -21.75 14.21 -31.01
N ILE A 769 -21.95 13.66 -29.79
CA ILE A 769 -20.87 13.47 -28.81
C ILE A 769 -19.83 12.43 -29.24
N PRO A 770 -20.18 11.25 -29.82
CA PRO A 770 -19.18 10.31 -30.35
C PRO A 770 -18.27 10.92 -31.43
N VAL A 771 -18.83 11.81 -32.25
CA VAL A 771 -18.10 12.51 -33.31
C VAL A 771 -17.17 13.58 -32.73
N LEU A 772 -17.54 14.23 -31.62
CA LEU A 772 -16.64 15.13 -30.90
C LEU A 772 -15.51 14.35 -30.20
N ALA A 773 -15.83 13.22 -29.55
CA ALA A 773 -14.86 12.41 -28.80
C ALA A 773 -13.72 11.87 -29.67
N SER A 774 -13.98 11.50 -30.93
CA SER A 774 -12.95 11.00 -31.84
C SER A 774 -11.94 12.06 -32.32
N PHE A 775 -12.23 13.35 -32.16
CA PHE A 775 -11.26 14.43 -32.43
C PHE A 775 -10.30 14.71 -31.25
N ILE A 776 -10.57 14.16 -30.06
CA ILE A 776 -9.78 14.44 -28.84
C ILE A 776 -8.76 13.32 -28.61
N LEU A 777 -7.80 13.25 -29.53
CA LEU A 777 -6.78 12.20 -29.54
C LEU A 777 -5.50 12.56 -28.76
N ASP A 778 -5.24 13.83 -28.44
CA ASP A 778 -3.97 14.25 -27.78
C ASP A 778 -4.07 15.53 -26.92
N ASP A 779 -5.27 15.91 -26.44
CA ASP A 779 -5.43 17.10 -25.59
C ASP A 779 -5.09 16.81 -24.11
N GLY A 780 -3.91 17.26 -23.68
CA GLY A 780 -3.47 17.24 -22.29
C GLY A 780 -4.41 17.97 -21.30
N GLU A 781 -5.37 18.77 -21.79
CA GLU A 781 -6.43 19.38 -20.96
C GLU A 781 -7.35 18.33 -20.31
N ILE A 782 -7.72 17.24 -21.01
CA ILE A 782 -8.50 16.14 -20.41
C ILE A 782 -7.67 15.43 -19.35
N ASP A 783 -6.39 15.21 -19.63
CA ASP A 783 -5.48 14.54 -18.71
C ASP A 783 -5.23 15.39 -17.45
N GLU A 784 -5.23 16.71 -17.58
CA GLU A 784 -5.28 17.68 -16.48
C GLU A 784 -6.60 17.65 -15.70
N ILE A 785 -7.75 17.44 -16.36
CA ILE A 785 -9.07 17.30 -15.72
C ILE A 785 -9.12 15.99 -14.93
N ARG A 786 -8.71 14.88 -15.54
CA ARG A 786 -8.52 13.57 -14.88
C ARG A 786 -7.63 13.70 -13.65
N LYS A 787 -6.46 14.35 -13.75
CA LYS A 787 -5.56 14.60 -12.60
C LYS A 787 -6.17 15.43 -11.47
N LYS A 788 -7.17 16.29 -11.76
CA LYS A 788 -7.92 17.06 -10.73
C LYS A 788 -8.97 16.22 -9.98
N TYR A 789 -9.38 15.06 -10.52
CA TYR A 789 -10.32 14.13 -9.87
C TYR A 789 -9.64 12.82 -9.38
N HIS A 790 -8.49 12.44 -9.93
CA HIS A 790 -7.63 11.36 -9.43
C HIS A 790 -6.93 11.67 -8.08
N SER A 791 -6.90 12.93 -7.65
CA SER A 791 -6.25 13.28 -6.38
C SER A 791 -6.97 12.60 -5.21
N GLU A 792 -6.24 11.91 -4.34
CA GLU A 792 -6.80 11.20 -3.17
C GLU A 792 -7.45 12.14 -2.13
N THR A 793 -7.34 13.47 -2.33
CA THR A 793 -8.42 14.37 -1.90
C THR A 793 -9.72 14.03 -2.63
N THR A 794 -10.51 13.18 -2.00
CA THR A 794 -11.97 13.18 -2.14
C THR A 794 -12.48 14.62 -2.30
N PRO A 795 -13.44 14.90 -3.20
CA PRO A 795 -14.06 16.22 -3.23
C PRO A 795 -14.56 16.54 -1.83
N LYS A 796 -14.27 17.76 -1.32
CA LYS A 796 -14.54 18.14 0.08
C LYS A 796 -16.04 18.32 0.38
N MET A 797 -16.79 17.22 0.32
CA MET A 797 -17.68 16.88 1.42
C MET A 797 -16.82 16.93 2.69
N ILE A 798 -17.28 17.69 3.67
CA ILE A 798 -16.48 18.04 4.84
C ILE A 798 -16.37 16.79 5.72
N VAL A 799 -15.25 16.08 5.61
CA VAL A 799 -14.87 15.08 6.61
C VAL A 799 -14.59 15.84 7.90
N ALA A 800 -15.61 15.93 8.74
CA ALA A 800 -15.45 16.42 10.11
C ALA A 800 -14.39 15.56 10.80
N GLN A 801 -13.35 16.20 11.31
CA GLN A 801 -12.32 15.50 12.09
C GLN A 801 -13.00 14.91 13.33
N ARG A 802 -13.14 13.58 13.36
CA ARG A 802 -13.48 12.89 14.60
C ARG A 802 -12.29 13.04 15.55
N PRO A 803 -12.48 13.43 16.81
CA PRO A 803 -11.50 13.11 17.83
C PRO A 803 -11.33 11.58 17.87
N SER A 804 -10.08 11.12 17.99
CA SER A 804 -9.77 9.76 18.40
C SER A 804 -10.27 9.53 19.84
N PRO A 805 -10.55 8.26 20.23
CA PRO A 805 -10.94 7.93 21.61
C PRO A 805 -9.84 8.26 22.63
#